data_AF-X0I3U0-F1
#
_entry.id   AF-X0I3U0-F1
#
_cell.length_a   1.000
_cell.length_b   1.000
_cell.length_c   1.000
_cell.angle_alpha   90.00
_cell.angle_beta   90.00
_cell.angle_gamma   90.00
#
_symmetry.space_group_name_H-M   'P 1'
#
loop_
_entity.id
_entity.type
_entity.pdbx_description
1 polymer ?
#
loop_
_entity_poly.entity_id
_entity_poly.type
_entity_poly.pdbx_seq_one_letter_code
_entity_poly.pdbx_strand_id
1 'polypeptide(L)'
;MDIELAVETSLKPLTLGEKALGKSLLSSQRVHGSSDEKGTVWLRAPKLVLAEALKTARDLGSQKKISLKFVHIFCDTLIIQEGDRINGDSINSPGYVTDGTFTIQIYARKLIAPVAGDKPSLRVDMTPTCVLVLWVPDAPSSFELDISVKSQPGATRMKVKIDPLKFGVSYVCSPTGEMSVTQRDPPKTALAYVNYLELINDDGTLQDQGYATDELPRLLQMQILVAQVHAETDRQFAIDLLNYVIIASGSAVSYQLHYQAVGLRNNLALGRDIGQASSVNVYASKQVLKARLTAALAFENAYRDYLSDSGTKKQQVSAGLDLLAKSNDALETYKFIIGIRQREYEMALHSNDVAKANFEKNNNDLASKIKAFEAGVEKYKKDQQKEATKSILKGVFSVVLAVGATIATAGAAAPSIVAAGAGVASSVEKAATLIQKLKAVYEKLKAIFDKIKPVIEKLGEIVETSKKMIEMINKLKQDGSNVDSAKTLRPGKDSAEVSDVGIAEWERFNITVLDMQDFLREYEIEGKREYFMSLKTLVISGECYIKTQANLVQKGDDLAILSFQTNMEDKNQQRLAAMNYKSVTDEKILDLLKRAMFDRILALRTFVYQDFQTYSTAYNYHSLSKGSLLRLSPVKPVVDYLEDAAVIQGAVVAYGSRVLVQSRTFRFAGLCGYATKEDLAAAFTQNGSVEYMIDPQDAQWRGFSRIRMSSARCYLDGVSLPTGQALKIQLKTSGRFFDRDCLQEKSSNLLVPVRAFVGDARTLLFEYNPTSKNIITDGLWGQERDYTKHTPMTSWNISIINYPGINNDASAVQVDFSGFSGITLEFTCDVVWTGY
;
A
#
# COMPACT_ATOMS: atom_id res chain seq x y z
N MET A 1 15.34 13.84 -5.79
CA MET A 1 14.87 15.17 -6.24
C MET A 1 15.35 16.32 -5.33
N ASP A 2 15.46 17.55 -5.84
CA ASP A 2 15.54 18.78 -5.01
C ASP A 2 14.13 19.18 -4.54
N ILE A 3 13.99 19.55 -3.25
CA ILE A 3 12.67 19.78 -2.65
C ILE A 3 11.97 21.04 -3.18
N GLU A 4 12.70 22.10 -3.53
CA GLU A 4 12.10 23.35 -4.02
C GLU A 4 11.46 23.12 -5.38
N LEU A 5 12.16 22.43 -6.26
CA LEU A 5 11.64 22.04 -7.58
C LEU A 5 10.42 21.12 -7.48
N ALA A 6 10.46 20.16 -6.55
CA ALA A 6 9.34 19.25 -6.31
C ALA A 6 8.08 20.02 -5.83
N VAL A 7 8.28 20.94 -4.89
CA VAL A 7 7.21 21.79 -4.37
C VAL A 7 6.64 22.71 -5.45
N GLU A 8 7.49 23.37 -6.25
CA GLU A 8 7.03 24.23 -7.35
C GLU A 8 6.19 23.44 -8.37
N THR A 9 6.66 22.26 -8.74
CA THR A 9 5.94 21.33 -9.63
C THR A 9 4.58 20.95 -9.06
N SER A 10 4.52 20.70 -7.74
CA SER A 10 3.30 20.32 -7.03
C SER A 10 2.28 21.47 -6.96
N LEU A 11 2.72 22.73 -6.89
CA LEU A 11 1.79 23.88 -6.83
C LEU A 11 1.36 24.40 -8.22
N LYS A 12 2.08 24.07 -9.28
CA LYS A 12 1.81 24.57 -10.63
C LYS A 12 0.35 24.39 -11.10
N PRO A 13 -0.31 23.24 -10.84
CA PRO A 13 -1.69 23.00 -11.27
C PRO A 13 -2.75 23.83 -10.53
N LEU A 14 -2.45 24.34 -9.33
CA LEU A 14 -3.42 25.09 -8.52
C LEU A 14 -3.88 26.38 -9.23
N THR A 15 -5.13 26.79 -9.00
CA THR A 15 -5.63 28.08 -9.47
C THR A 15 -4.91 29.25 -8.79
N LEU A 16 -5.08 30.49 -9.29
CA LEU A 16 -4.36 31.65 -8.76
C LEU A 16 -4.66 31.92 -7.27
N GLY A 17 -5.93 31.81 -6.85
CA GLY A 17 -6.33 31.97 -5.45
C GLY A 17 -5.79 30.85 -4.55
N GLU A 18 -5.82 29.61 -5.04
CA GLU A 18 -5.27 28.45 -4.32
C GLU A 18 -3.75 28.47 -4.24
N LYS A 19 -3.04 29.03 -5.22
CA LYS A 19 -1.59 29.20 -5.17
C LYS A 19 -1.17 30.07 -3.98
N ALA A 20 -1.94 31.09 -3.63
CA ALA A 20 -1.66 31.90 -2.45
C ALA A 20 -1.79 31.08 -1.15
N LEU A 21 -2.83 30.26 -1.05
CA LEU A 21 -3.05 29.37 0.09
C LEU A 21 -2.01 28.25 0.16
N GLY A 22 -1.70 27.63 -0.98
CA GLY A 22 -0.63 26.64 -1.13
C GLY A 22 0.72 27.21 -0.72
N LYS A 23 1.09 28.43 -1.18
CA LYS A 23 2.30 29.14 -0.71
C LYS A 23 2.29 29.38 0.79
N SER A 24 1.13 29.66 1.37
CA SER A 24 1.00 29.80 2.82
C SER A 24 1.24 28.48 3.56
N LEU A 25 0.93 27.31 2.97
CA LEU A 25 1.33 26.01 3.50
C LEU A 25 2.85 25.82 3.40
N LEU A 26 3.47 26.28 2.31
CA LEU A 26 4.92 26.12 2.09
C LEU A 26 5.76 26.95 3.04
N SER A 27 5.37 28.20 3.24
CA SER A 27 6.21 29.18 3.90
C SER A 27 5.43 30.08 4.86
N SER A 28 6.01 30.32 6.02
CA SER A 28 5.45 31.14 7.09
C SER A 28 6.59 31.83 7.83
N GLN A 29 6.38 33.09 8.19
CA GLN A 29 7.27 33.84 9.07
C GLN A 29 6.39 34.52 10.11
N ARG A 30 6.47 34.05 11.36
CA ARG A 30 5.65 34.56 12.46
C ARG A 30 6.54 34.98 13.61
N VAL A 31 6.12 36.05 14.28
CA VAL A 31 6.74 36.56 15.50
C VAL A 31 5.65 36.91 16.50
N HIS A 32 5.84 36.49 17.75
CA HIS A 32 4.92 36.75 18.85
C HIS A 32 5.72 37.18 20.10
N GLY A 33 5.06 37.95 20.96
CA GLY A 33 5.63 38.54 22.17
C GLY A 33 5.33 40.02 22.26
N SER A 34 5.69 40.62 23.39
CA SER A 34 5.60 42.06 23.64
C SER A 34 6.97 42.58 24.10
N SER A 35 7.12 43.90 24.29
CA SER A 35 8.36 44.48 24.83
C SER A 35 8.73 43.95 26.23
N ASP A 36 7.72 43.48 26.96
CA ASP A 36 7.83 43.08 28.37
C ASP A 36 7.95 41.56 28.54
N GLU A 37 7.77 40.79 27.45
CA GLU A 37 7.85 39.34 27.40
C GLU A 37 8.95 38.84 26.46
N LYS A 38 9.49 37.65 26.73
CA LYS A 38 10.47 37.03 25.84
C LYS A 38 9.79 36.55 24.56
N GLY A 39 10.25 37.03 23.40
CA GLY A 39 9.65 36.78 22.11
C GLY A 39 9.94 35.39 21.53
N THR A 40 9.04 34.97 20.64
CA THR A 40 9.13 33.72 19.88
C THR A 40 9.01 33.99 18.39
N VAL A 41 9.86 33.34 17.60
CA VAL A 41 9.79 33.33 16.14
C VAL A 41 9.58 31.91 15.62
N TRP A 42 8.74 31.80 14.60
CA TRP A 42 8.56 30.59 13.80
C TRP A 42 8.85 30.88 12.34
N LEU A 43 9.72 30.08 11.74
CA LEU A 43 10.09 30.15 10.33
C LEU A 43 9.80 28.81 9.69
N ARG A 44 9.01 28.81 8.63
CA ARG A 44 8.74 27.63 7.79
C ARG A 44 9.09 27.92 6.35
N ALA A 45 9.77 27.00 5.70
CA ALA A 45 9.94 26.95 4.25
C ALA A 45 10.32 25.52 3.81
N PRO A 46 10.14 25.14 2.54
CA PRO A 46 10.59 23.82 2.06
C PRO A 46 12.08 23.59 2.30
N LYS A 47 12.89 24.63 2.10
CA LYS A 47 14.34 24.62 2.27
C LYS A 47 14.77 25.89 3.00
N LEU A 48 15.69 25.76 3.94
CA LEU A 48 16.27 26.88 4.67
C LEU A 48 17.79 26.74 4.76
N VAL A 49 18.48 27.88 4.73
CA VAL A 49 19.88 27.99 5.11
C VAL A 49 19.93 28.52 6.55
N LEU A 50 20.66 27.86 7.45
CA LEU A 50 20.61 28.16 8.87
C LEU A 50 20.98 29.62 9.20
N ALA A 51 22.09 30.12 8.67
CA ALA A 51 22.51 31.52 8.90
C ALA A 51 21.47 32.54 8.42
N GLU A 52 20.84 32.30 7.26
CA GLU A 52 19.81 33.18 6.70
C GLU A 52 18.51 33.14 7.52
N ALA A 53 18.14 31.95 8.01
CA ALA A 53 16.98 31.79 8.89
C ALA A 53 17.18 32.52 10.22
N LEU A 54 18.36 32.38 10.85
CA LEU A 54 18.69 33.10 12.10
C LEU A 54 18.70 34.62 11.88
N LYS A 55 19.29 35.09 10.77
CA LYS A 55 19.24 36.50 10.38
C LYS A 55 17.80 36.99 10.23
N THR A 56 16.96 36.23 9.52
CA THR A 56 15.54 36.56 9.33
C THR A 56 14.80 36.65 10.66
N ALA A 57 15.02 35.69 11.58
CA ALA A 57 14.44 35.74 12.91
C ALA A 57 14.85 37.02 13.66
N ARG A 58 16.16 37.32 13.67
CA ARG A 58 16.71 38.53 14.28
C ARG A 58 16.10 39.81 13.72
N ASP A 59 15.96 39.89 12.40
CA ASP A 59 15.40 41.05 11.71
C ASP A 59 13.90 41.23 12.08
N LEU A 60 13.12 40.14 12.16
CA LEU A 60 11.73 40.16 12.61
C LEU A 60 11.55 40.62 14.06
N GLY A 61 12.39 40.10 14.98
CA GLY A 61 12.40 40.53 16.38
C GLY A 61 12.71 42.03 16.51
N SER A 62 13.68 42.51 15.72
CA SER A 62 14.08 43.92 15.68
C SER A 62 12.97 44.83 15.18
N GLN A 63 12.26 44.43 14.12
CA GLN A 63 11.12 45.18 13.57
C GLN A 63 9.99 45.33 14.59
N LYS A 64 9.76 44.30 15.42
CA LYS A 64 8.75 44.32 16.48
C LYS A 64 9.24 44.92 17.80
N LYS A 65 10.54 45.25 17.89
CA LYS A 65 11.20 45.71 19.11
C LYS A 65 11.09 44.71 20.28
N ILE A 66 11.26 43.42 20.00
CA ILE A 66 11.17 42.33 20.99
C ILE A 66 12.50 41.57 21.05
N SER A 67 12.95 41.20 22.25
CA SER A 67 14.08 40.27 22.43
C SER A 67 13.60 38.83 22.27
N LEU A 68 14.20 38.09 21.35
CA LEU A 68 13.85 36.71 21.06
C LEU A 68 14.56 35.75 22.02
N LYS A 69 13.77 34.83 22.60
CA LYS A 69 14.29 33.67 23.34
C LYS A 69 14.03 32.37 22.58
N PHE A 70 12.90 32.27 21.88
CA PHE A 70 12.48 31.03 21.25
C PHE A 70 12.54 31.18 19.73
N VAL A 71 13.27 30.31 19.06
CA VAL A 71 13.34 30.28 17.59
C VAL A 71 13.03 28.87 17.12
N HIS A 72 11.98 28.74 16.31
CA HIS A 72 11.53 27.49 15.75
C HIS A 72 11.70 27.51 14.23
N ILE A 73 12.43 26.53 13.69
CA ILE A 73 12.73 26.40 12.26
C ILE A 73 12.09 25.11 11.76
N PHE A 74 11.22 25.21 10.76
CA PHE A 74 10.50 24.08 10.16
C PHE A 74 10.82 24.00 8.67
N CYS A 75 11.45 22.92 8.24
CA CYS A 75 11.76 22.72 6.82
C CYS A 75 11.83 21.24 6.45
N ASP A 76 11.78 20.94 5.16
CA ASP A 76 12.13 19.60 4.71
C ASP A 76 13.66 19.44 4.70
N THR A 77 14.37 20.40 4.12
CA THR A 77 15.83 20.38 3.99
C THR A 77 16.46 21.60 4.65
N LEU A 78 17.31 21.36 5.65
CA LEU A 78 18.16 22.41 6.24
C LEU A 78 19.57 22.32 5.69
N ILE A 79 20.07 23.44 5.18
CA ILE A 79 21.47 23.61 4.77
C ILE A 79 22.22 24.30 5.91
N ILE A 80 23.30 23.66 6.32
CA ILE A 80 24.29 24.19 7.26
C ILE A 80 25.55 24.47 6.45
N GLN A 81 26.07 25.69 6.54
CA GLN A 81 27.28 26.12 5.84
C GLN A 81 28.49 26.04 6.76
N GLU A 82 29.68 25.99 6.14
CA GLU A 82 30.93 25.99 6.90
C GLU A 82 31.05 27.29 7.69
N GLY A 83 31.21 27.18 9.02
CA GLY A 83 31.34 28.34 9.91
C GLY A 83 30.03 28.83 10.51
N ASP A 84 28.89 28.20 10.19
CA ASP A 84 27.62 28.48 10.85
C ASP A 84 27.76 28.37 12.37
N ARG A 85 27.18 29.35 13.07
CA ARG A 85 27.29 29.51 14.51
C ARG A 85 25.94 29.92 15.10
N ILE A 86 25.53 29.25 16.16
CA ILE A 86 24.37 29.60 16.98
C ILE A 86 24.87 30.22 18.29
N ASN A 87 24.46 31.45 18.56
CA ASN A 87 24.68 32.16 19.83
C ASN A 87 23.67 33.30 20.04
N GLY A 88 23.74 34.00 21.18
CA GLY A 88 22.84 35.12 21.48
C GLY A 88 22.83 36.21 20.39
N ASP A 89 24.00 36.58 19.87
CA ASP A 89 24.16 37.64 18.85
C ASP A 89 23.66 37.23 17.45
N SER A 90 23.62 35.91 17.18
CA SER A 90 23.04 35.37 15.96
C SER A 90 21.50 35.43 15.96
N ILE A 91 20.89 35.57 17.14
CA ILE A 91 19.43 35.51 17.35
C ILE A 91 18.84 36.89 17.62
N ASN A 92 19.57 37.76 18.33
CA ASN A 92 19.12 39.09 18.72
C ASN A 92 19.97 40.19 18.09
N SER A 93 19.34 41.32 17.78
CA SER A 93 20.07 42.51 17.32
C SER A 93 20.79 43.19 18.49
N PRO A 94 21.91 43.89 18.23
CA PRO A 94 22.59 44.68 19.26
C PRO A 94 21.60 45.64 19.95
N GLY A 95 21.54 45.62 21.28
CA GLY A 95 20.68 46.48 22.09
C GLY A 95 19.38 45.86 22.62
N TYR A 96 19.05 44.61 22.26
CA TYR A 96 17.95 43.84 22.85
C TYR A 96 18.48 42.84 23.88
N VAL A 97 17.79 42.70 25.04
CA VAL A 97 18.27 42.04 26.29
C VAL A 97 19.14 40.79 26.04
N THR A 98 20.38 40.86 26.56
CA THR A 98 21.56 40.04 26.23
C THR A 98 22.00 39.12 27.38
N ASP A 99 21.10 38.37 28.02
CA ASP A 99 21.53 37.29 28.93
C ASP A 99 22.19 36.11 28.18
N GLY A 100 22.10 36.13 26.84
CA GLY A 100 22.64 35.11 25.93
C GLY A 100 21.79 33.84 25.86
N THR A 101 20.67 33.79 26.58
CA THR A 101 19.82 32.60 26.70
C THR A 101 18.93 32.43 25.50
N PHE A 102 18.84 31.20 24.98
CA PHE A 102 17.95 30.87 23.87
C PHE A 102 17.41 29.45 23.95
N THR A 103 16.32 29.22 23.21
CA THR A 103 15.79 27.90 22.89
C THR A 103 15.59 27.85 21.38
N ILE A 104 16.40 27.03 20.71
CA ILE A 104 16.26 26.77 19.27
C ILE A 104 15.72 25.37 19.06
N GLN A 105 14.67 25.25 18.26
CA GLN A 105 14.15 23.95 17.82
C GLN A 105 14.16 23.90 16.28
N ILE A 106 14.82 22.88 15.74
CA ILE A 106 14.98 22.69 14.31
C ILE A 106 14.28 21.40 13.90
N TYR A 107 13.26 21.51 13.06
CA TYR A 107 12.55 20.40 12.45
C TYR A 107 12.98 20.28 11.00
N ALA A 108 13.66 19.17 10.67
CA ALA A 108 14.12 18.90 9.32
C ALA A 108 14.04 17.41 8.99
N ARG A 109 13.61 17.07 7.77
CA ARG A 109 13.75 15.70 7.26
C ARG A 109 15.20 15.40 6.91
N LYS A 110 15.85 16.34 6.23
CA LYS A 110 17.20 16.20 5.68
C LYS A 110 18.11 17.32 6.17
N LEU A 111 19.25 16.94 6.72
CA LEU A 111 20.36 17.86 6.99
C LEU A 111 21.40 17.73 5.88
N ILE A 112 21.78 18.87 5.30
CA ILE A 112 22.93 18.98 4.39
C ILE A 112 23.95 19.83 5.12
N ALA A 113 25.08 19.21 5.47
CA ALA A 113 26.17 19.86 6.19
C ALA A 113 27.50 19.52 5.50
N PRO A 114 28.55 20.34 5.70
CA PRO A 114 29.87 20.06 5.16
C PRO A 114 30.39 18.73 5.69
N VAL A 115 31.16 18.00 4.87
CA VAL A 115 31.81 16.75 5.30
C VAL A 115 32.79 17.08 6.42
N ALA A 116 32.68 16.39 7.56
CA ALA A 116 33.61 16.56 8.67
C ALA A 116 35.07 16.36 8.22
N GLY A 117 35.86 17.41 8.38
CA GLY A 117 37.32 17.41 8.38
C GLY A 117 37.83 17.99 9.70
N ASP A 118 38.85 18.85 9.66
CA ASP A 118 39.37 19.51 10.87
C ASP A 118 38.36 20.46 11.55
N LYS A 119 37.37 20.96 10.80
CA LYS A 119 36.35 21.90 11.28
C LYS A 119 35.02 21.21 11.60
N PRO A 120 34.30 21.64 12.66
CA PRO A 120 32.99 21.11 12.99
C PRO A 120 31.92 21.57 11.99
N SER A 121 30.84 20.79 11.86
CA SER A 121 29.74 21.12 10.95
C SER A 121 28.92 22.31 11.44
N LEU A 122 28.73 22.46 12.76
CA LEU A 122 27.98 23.56 13.37
C LEU A 122 28.57 23.91 14.74
N ARG A 123 28.79 25.21 15.00
CA ARG A 123 29.23 25.71 16.31
C ARG A 123 28.05 26.25 17.10
N VAL A 124 28.01 25.97 18.40
CA VAL A 124 26.93 26.43 19.29
C VAL A 124 27.55 27.01 20.55
N ASP A 125 27.35 28.28 20.83
CA ASP A 125 27.74 28.87 22.11
C ASP A 125 26.54 28.94 23.03
N MET A 126 26.65 28.27 24.17
CA MET A 126 25.60 28.17 25.17
C MET A 126 25.96 28.97 26.42
N THR A 127 25.00 29.71 26.94
CA THR A 127 24.99 30.18 28.33
C THR A 127 24.12 29.23 29.16
N PRO A 128 24.20 29.28 30.50
CA PRO A 128 23.27 28.55 31.35
C PRO A 128 21.83 28.79 30.92
N THR A 129 21.01 27.73 30.91
CA THR A 129 19.61 27.69 30.43
C THR A 129 19.39 27.64 28.91
N CYS A 130 20.45 27.63 28.09
CA CYS A 130 20.29 27.45 26.64
C CYS A 130 19.83 26.03 26.28
N VAL A 131 18.98 25.94 25.25
CA VAL A 131 18.46 24.69 24.72
C VAL A 131 18.59 24.66 23.20
N LEU A 132 19.18 23.60 22.65
CA LEU A 132 19.13 23.27 21.24
C LEU A 132 18.42 21.93 21.07
N VAL A 133 17.39 21.88 20.23
CA VAL A 133 16.70 20.63 19.88
C VAL A 133 16.78 20.42 18.37
N LEU A 134 17.32 19.28 17.97
CA LEU A 134 17.36 18.82 16.60
C LEU A 134 16.30 17.72 16.42
N TRP A 135 15.19 18.07 15.81
CA TRP A 135 14.08 17.18 15.43
C TRP A 135 14.31 16.63 14.03
N VAL A 136 15.27 15.71 13.92
CA VAL A 136 15.68 15.05 12.68
C VAL A 136 15.73 13.53 12.90
N PRO A 137 15.20 12.70 11.98
CA PRO A 137 15.10 11.26 12.16
C PRO A 137 16.46 10.56 12.03
N ASP A 138 17.40 11.20 11.33
CA ASP A 138 18.76 10.74 11.12
C ASP A 138 19.66 11.95 10.85
N ALA A 139 20.94 11.80 11.17
CA ALA A 139 21.97 12.80 10.89
C ALA A 139 23.06 12.16 10.01
N PRO A 140 23.64 12.90 9.05
CA PRO A 140 24.79 12.38 8.29
C PRO A 140 25.87 11.87 9.24
N SER A 141 26.52 10.75 8.91
CA SER A 141 27.58 10.15 9.74
C SER A 141 28.76 11.09 9.98
N SER A 142 28.93 12.09 9.12
CA SER A 142 29.90 13.16 9.18
C SER A 142 29.42 14.42 9.92
N PHE A 143 28.20 14.44 10.45
CA PHE A 143 27.65 15.64 11.10
C PHE A 143 28.12 15.75 12.56
N GLU A 144 28.83 16.84 12.86
CA GLU A 144 29.41 17.10 14.18
C GLU A 144 29.06 18.49 14.71
N LEU A 145 28.69 18.54 15.99
CA LEU A 145 28.47 19.76 16.75
C LEU A 145 29.71 20.11 17.57
N ASP A 146 30.04 21.39 17.63
CA ASP A 146 31.05 21.92 18.55
C ASP A 146 30.37 22.88 19.51
N ILE A 147 30.15 22.43 20.74
CA ILE A 147 29.40 23.18 21.75
C ILE A 147 30.36 23.84 22.73
N SER A 148 30.37 25.16 22.78
CA SER A 148 31.07 25.93 23.80
C SER A 148 30.08 26.37 24.88
N VAL A 149 30.44 26.22 26.16
CA VAL A 149 29.61 26.72 27.27
C VAL A 149 30.37 27.85 27.94
N LYS A 150 29.78 29.05 28.03
CA LYS A 150 30.47 30.26 28.52
C LYS A 150 31.07 30.11 29.93
N SER A 151 30.52 29.21 30.75
CA SER A 151 30.99 28.91 32.11
C SER A 151 32.03 27.79 32.20
N GLN A 152 32.43 27.16 31.08
CA GLN A 152 33.37 26.04 31.05
C GLN A 152 34.52 26.31 30.06
N PRO A 153 35.75 25.86 30.36
CA PRO A 153 36.88 26.01 29.46
C PRO A 153 36.82 25.01 28.30
N GLY A 154 36.84 25.52 27.06
CA GLY A 154 36.93 24.71 25.84
C GLY A 154 35.58 24.37 25.21
N ALA A 155 35.61 23.95 23.95
CA ALA A 155 34.43 23.50 23.22
C ALA A 155 34.43 21.96 23.14
N THR A 156 33.24 21.36 23.27
CA THR A 156 33.06 19.91 23.22
C THR A 156 32.56 19.51 21.84
N ARG A 157 33.38 18.76 21.11
CA ARG A 157 33.03 18.20 19.81
C ARG A 157 32.28 16.89 19.96
N MET A 158 31.10 16.79 19.35
CA MET A 158 30.20 15.65 19.50
C MET A 158 29.61 15.23 18.16
N LYS A 159 29.59 13.91 17.93
CA LYS A 159 28.80 13.33 16.84
C LYS A 159 27.33 13.30 17.20
N VAL A 160 26.48 13.71 16.27
CA VAL A 160 25.03 13.63 16.46
C VAL A 160 24.56 12.23 16.06
N LYS A 161 23.95 11.52 17.00
CA LYS A 161 23.34 10.21 16.77
C LYS A 161 21.92 10.22 17.30
N ILE A 162 20.96 9.86 16.45
CA ILE A 162 19.56 9.64 16.84
C ILE A 162 19.31 8.14 16.90
N ASP A 163 18.72 7.69 18.00
CA ASP A 163 18.38 6.28 18.15
C ASP A 163 17.28 5.88 17.13
N PRO A 164 17.30 4.65 16.58
CA PRO A 164 16.35 4.21 15.54
C PRO A 164 14.85 4.36 15.90
N LEU A 165 14.52 4.43 17.19
CA LEU A 165 13.15 4.59 17.70
C LEU A 165 12.81 6.02 18.15
N LYS A 166 13.77 6.94 18.08
CA LYS A 166 13.62 8.34 18.49
C LYS A 166 13.45 9.23 17.25
N PHE A 167 13.06 10.48 17.46
CA PHE A 167 12.81 11.45 16.38
C PHE A 167 13.75 12.66 16.44
N GLY A 168 14.54 12.77 17.50
CA GLY A 168 15.46 13.87 17.64
C GLY A 168 16.32 13.74 18.88
N VAL A 169 17.12 14.79 19.11
CA VAL A 169 18.02 14.91 20.24
C VAL A 169 18.01 16.34 20.74
N SER A 170 18.07 16.53 22.07
CA SER A 170 18.22 17.85 22.67
C SER A 170 19.53 17.96 23.44
N TYR A 171 20.15 19.12 23.32
CA TYR A 171 21.31 19.58 24.07
C TYR A 171 20.85 20.69 24.99
N VAL A 172 20.94 20.47 26.30
CA VAL A 172 20.45 21.40 27.33
C VAL A 172 21.60 21.78 28.24
N CYS A 173 21.87 23.08 28.33
CA CYS A 173 22.77 23.64 29.32
C CYS A 173 21.94 23.98 30.58
N SER A 174 22.20 23.29 31.69
CA SER A 174 21.50 23.50 32.95
C SER A 174 21.76 24.90 33.53
N PRO A 175 20.99 25.34 34.54
CA PRO A 175 21.31 26.57 35.27
C PRO A 175 22.69 26.55 35.94
N THR A 176 23.22 25.36 36.25
CA THR A 176 24.58 25.18 36.80
C THR A 176 25.67 25.14 35.73
N GLY A 177 25.31 25.25 34.44
CA GLY A 177 26.25 25.22 33.32
C GLY A 177 26.64 23.81 32.86
N GLU A 178 25.96 22.77 33.33
CA GLU A 178 26.20 21.38 32.93
C GLU A 178 25.45 21.04 31.64
N MET A 179 26.12 20.32 30.73
CA MET A 179 25.52 19.86 29.48
C MET A 179 24.85 18.50 29.65
N SER A 180 23.59 18.40 29.24
CA SER A 180 22.88 17.13 29.11
C SER A 180 22.41 16.89 27.68
N VAL A 181 22.51 15.63 27.24
CA VAL A 181 22.06 15.19 25.92
C VAL A 181 20.93 14.19 26.13
N THR A 182 19.79 14.42 25.49
CA THR A 182 18.59 13.59 25.67
C THR A 182 17.95 13.25 24.33
N GLN A 183 17.74 11.96 24.09
CA GLN A 183 17.00 11.47 22.93
C GLN A 183 15.51 11.78 23.08
N ARG A 184 14.85 12.22 22.00
CA ARG A 184 13.48 12.72 22.02
C ARG A 184 12.51 11.80 21.29
N ASP A 185 11.38 11.56 21.91
CA ASP A 185 10.19 10.97 21.27
C ASP A 185 9.52 12.00 20.34
N PRO A 186 8.66 11.57 19.41
CA PRO A 186 7.94 12.47 18.50
C PRO A 186 7.31 13.70 19.19
N PRO A 187 7.32 14.89 18.55
CA PRO A 187 7.10 16.17 19.19
C PRO A 187 5.60 16.47 19.39
N LYS A 188 4.99 15.79 20.38
CA LYS A 188 3.54 15.87 20.65
C LYS A 188 2.99 17.29 20.70
N THR A 189 3.68 18.22 21.38
CA THR A 189 3.23 19.61 21.53
C THR A 189 3.21 20.36 20.20
N ALA A 190 4.19 20.11 19.32
CA ALA A 190 4.23 20.74 18.00
C ALA A 190 3.21 20.14 17.03
N LEU A 191 2.56 19.02 17.40
CA LEU A 191 1.54 18.34 16.62
C LEU A 191 0.17 18.35 17.29
N ALA A 192 -0.04 19.24 18.27
CA ALA A 192 -1.28 19.29 19.03
C ALA A 192 -2.49 19.77 18.22
N TYR A 193 -2.27 20.51 17.12
CA TYR A 193 -3.31 21.07 16.25
C TYR A 193 -3.10 20.65 14.81
N VAL A 194 -3.51 19.42 14.49
CA VAL A 194 -3.34 18.84 13.15
C VAL A 194 -4.35 19.43 12.17
N ASN A 195 -5.55 19.79 12.65
CA ASN A 195 -6.62 20.35 11.83
C ASN A 195 -6.89 21.82 12.20
N TYR A 196 -7.13 22.68 11.20
CA TYR A 196 -7.51 24.08 11.45
C TYR A 196 -8.79 24.19 12.30
N LEU A 197 -9.70 23.23 12.16
CA LEU A 197 -10.96 23.21 12.91
C LEU A 197 -10.80 22.76 14.37
N GLU A 198 -9.63 22.29 14.78
CA GLU A 198 -9.30 22.06 16.20
C GLU A 198 -9.05 23.37 16.95
N LEU A 199 -8.83 24.48 16.24
CA LEU A 199 -8.66 25.81 16.85
C LEU A 199 -10.00 26.48 17.20
N ILE A 200 -11.10 25.75 17.07
CA ILE A 200 -12.46 26.22 17.33
C ILE A 200 -13.05 25.36 18.44
N ASN A 201 -13.58 26.01 19.47
CA ASN A 201 -14.36 25.38 20.52
C ASN A 201 -15.71 24.88 19.97
N ASP A 202 -16.32 23.94 20.69
CA ASP A 202 -17.62 23.38 20.30
C ASP A 202 -18.75 24.45 20.28
N ASP A 203 -18.53 25.59 20.94
CA ASP A 203 -19.42 26.75 20.96
C ASP A 203 -19.18 27.75 19.80
N GLY A 204 -18.28 27.41 18.86
CA GLY A 204 -17.94 28.22 17.69
C GLY A 204 -16.96 29.36 17.92
N THR A 205 -16.38 29.50 19.12
CA THR A 205 -15.33 30.50 19.42
C THR A 205 -13.93 29.98 19.12
N LEU A 206 -12.97 30.88 18.91
CA LEU A 206 -11.56 30.50 18.76
C LEU A 206 -10.97 30.07 20.10
N GLN A 207 -10.13 29.05 20.10
CA GLN A 207 -9.32 28.71 21.26
C GLN A 207 -8.32 29.85 21.55
N ASP A 208 -8.18 30.21 22.82
CA ASP A 208 -7.30 31.30 23.28
C ASP A 208 -5.79 30.95 23.25
N GLN A 209 -5.45 29.86 22.57
CA GLN A 209 -4.07 29.52 22.26
C GLN A 209 -3.72 30.20 20.95
N GLY A 210 -3.09 31.36 21.04
CA GLY A 210 -2.61 32.10 19.87
C GLY A 210 -1.94 31.14 18.90
N TYR A 211 -2.43 31.11 17.65
CA TYR A 211 -2.02 30.46 16.40
C TYR A 211 -0.55 29.97 16.21
N ALA A 212 0.12 29.47 17.24
CA ALA A 212 1.57 29.44 17.38
C ALA A 212 2.18 28.04 17.16
N THR A 213 1.37 27.03 16.83
CA THR A 213 1.82 25.63 16.83
C THR A 213 1.33 24.79 15.65
N ASP A 214 0.76 25.40 14.59
CA ASP A 214 0.37 24.66 13.37
C ASP A 214 1.52 24.43 12.38
N GLU A 215 2.71 24.96 12.65
CA GLU A 215 3.81 24.99 11.69
C GLU A 215 4.29 23.60 11.24
N LEU A 216 4.45 22.66 12.18
CA LEU A 216 4.87 21.29 11.87
C LEU A 216 3.75 20.49 11.16
N PRO A 217 2.48 20.49 11.60
CA PRO A 217 1.39 19.86 10.86
C PRO A 217 1.31 20.28 9.40
N ARG A 218 1.46 21.57 9.09
CA ARG A 218 1.44 22.06 7.68
C ARG A 218 2.65 21.61 6.89
N LEU A 219 3.84 21.56 7.50
CA LEU A 219 5.01 20.98 6.87
C LEU A 219 4.77 19.51 6.50
N LEU A 220 4.22 18.72 7.41
CA LEU A 220 3.96 17.29 7.18
C LEU A 220 2.86 17.07 6.12
N GLN A 221 1.79 17.85 6.14
CA GLN A 221 0.73 17.80 5.11
C GLN A 221 1.29 18.13 3.72
N MET A 222 2.16 19.15 3.64
CA MET A 222 2.86 19.50 2.40
C MET A 222 3.71 18.33 1.90
N GLN A 223 4.45 17.65 2.78
CA GLN A 223 5.26 16.50 2.39
C GLN A 223 4.42 15.32 1.90
N ILE A 224 3.25 15.05 2.51
CA ILE A 224 2.29 14.05 1.98
C ILE A 224 1.86 14.43 0.57
N LEU A 225 1.46 15.68 0.36
CA LEU A 225 0.98 16.19 -0.93
C LEU A 225 2.06 16.10 -2.01
N VAL A 226 3.28 16.54 -1.71
CA VAL A 226 4.44 16.43 -2.62
C VAL A 226 4.74 14.95 -2.92
N ALA A 227 4.69 14.07 -1.91
CA ALA A 227 4.90 12.65 -2.11
C ALA A 227 3.87 12.05 -3.08
N GLN A 228 2.60 12.41 -2.97
CA GLN A 228 1.56 11.92 -3.88
C GLN A 228 1.74 12.43 -5.31
N VAL A 229 2.11 13.71 -5.51
CA VAL A 229 2.38 14.27 -6.86
C VAL A 229 3.58 13.59 -7.53
N HIS A 230 4.62 13.28 -6.74
CA HIS A 230 5.87 12.73 -7.26
C HIS A 230 5.97 11.21 -7.19
N ALA A 231 4.96 10.53 -6.65
CA ALA A 231 4.87 9.07 -6.55
C ALA A 231 5.21 8.36 -7.87
N GLU A 232 4.75 8.91 -8.99
CA GLU A 232 4.99 8.32 -10.31
C GLU A 232 6.35 8.70 -10.92
N THR A 233 6.93 9.84 -10.56
CA THR A 233 8.18 10.36 -11.16
C THR A 233 9.45 10.07 -10.38
N ASP A 234 9.37 10.08 -9.05
CA ASP A 234 10.49 9.82 -8.14
C ASP A 234 9.92 9.14 -6.89
N ARG A 235 9.66 7.84 -7.03
CA ARG A 235 9.02 6.99 -6.02
C ARG A 235 9.82 6.94 -4.72
N GLN A 236 11.15 6.83 -4.81
CA GLN A 236 12.01 6.79 -3.63
C GLN A 236 11.92 8.10 -2.84
N PHE A 237 11.95 9.24 -3.54
CA PHE A 237 11.75 10.53 -2.90
C PHE A 237 10.37 10.64 -2.22
N ALA A 238 9.31 10.16 -2.85
CA ALA A 238 7.98 10.09 -2.23
C ALA A 238 7.96 9.22 -0.95
N ILE A 239 8.61 8.05 -0.98
CA ILE A 239 8.74 7.17 0.19
C ILE A 239 9.53 7.86 1.31
N ASP A 240 10.63 8.56 0.99
CA ASP A 240 11.45 9.27 1.98
C ASP A 240 10.66 10.38 2.70
N LEU A 241 9.83 11.12 1.95
CA LEU A 241 8.91 12.12 2.52
C LEU A 241 7.90 11.47 3.47
N LEU A 242 7.25 10.38 3.04
CA LEU A 242 6.24 9.71 3.86
C LEU A 242 6.86 9.05 5.10
N ASN A 243 8.05 8.46 5.00
CA ASN A 243 8.77 7.91 6.14
C ASN A 243 9.02 8.97 7.22
N TYR A 244 9.43 10.19 6.82
CA TYR A 244 9.60 11.28 7.77
C TYR A 244 8.28 11.64 8.46
N VAL A 245 7.19 11.76 7.70
CA VAL A 245 5.87 12.05 8.26
C VAL A 245 5.46 10.97 9.26
N ILE A 246 5.63 9.68 8.93
CA ILE A 246 5.31 8.55 9.81
C ILE A 246 6.07 8.65 11.14
N ILE A 247 7.38 8.90 11.10
CA ILE A 247 8.20 8.99 12.32
C ILE A 247 7.82 10.24 13.14
N ALA A 248 7.67 11.39 12.48
CA ALA A 248 7.32 12.65 13.13
C ALA A 248 5.95 12.59 13.81
N SER A 249 4.99 11.91 13.19
CA SER A 249 3.60 11.84 13.64
C SER A 249 3.26 10.59 14.46
N GLY A 250 4.25 9.80 14.90
CA GLY A 250 4.08 8.59 15.70
C GLY A 250 3.62 8.84 17.15
N SER A 251 2.48 9.50 17.32
CA SER A 251 1.89 9.87 18.61
C SER A 251 0.35 9.90 18.54
N ALA A 252 -0.30 9.71 19.69
CA ALA A 252 -1.76 9.67 19.77
C ALA A 252 -2.45 10.98 19.33
N VAL A 253 -1.78 12.13 19.44
CA VAL A 253 -2.36 13.43 19.02
C VAL A 253 -2.29 13.64 17.50
N SER A 254 -1.42 12.91 16.81
CA SER A 254 -1.12 13.09 15.39
C SER A 254 -1.40 11.85 14.54
N TYR A 255 -2.18 10.92 15.08
CA TYR A 255 -2.46 9.62 14.47
C TYR A 255 -3.00 9.76 13.04
N GLN A 256 -3.77 10.81 12.74
CA GLN A 256 -4.33 11.04 11.41
C GLN A 256 -3.26 11.15 10.32
N LEU A 257 -2.26 12.03 10.51
CA LEU A 257 -1.14 12.18 9.59
C LEU A 257 -0.31 10.91 9.50
N HIS A 258 -0.13 10.23 10.63
CA HIS A 258 0.62 8.99 10.71
C HIS A 258 0.02 7.92 9.81
N TYR A 259 -1.27 7.63 9.99
CA TYR A 259 -1.91 6.55 9.25
C TYR A 259 -2.12 6.86 7.77
N GLN A 260 -2.41 8.11 7.43
CA GLN A 260 -2.44 8.52 6.03
C GLN A 260 -1.09 8.28 5.36
N ALA A 261 0.01 8.66 6.03
CA ALA A 261 1.34 8.45 5.49
C ALA A 261 1.73 6.97 5.42
N VAL A 262 1.37 6.14 6.42
CA VAL A 262 1.61 4.68 6.39
C VAL A 262 0.89 4.05 5.20
N GLY A 263 -0.41 4.33 5.01
CA GLY A 263 -1.18 3.73 3.91
C GLY A 263 -0.65 4.13 2.52
N LEU A 264 -0.29 5.41 2.34
CA LEU A 264 0.34 5.87 1.10
C LEU A 264 1.71 5.22 0.88
N ARG A 265 2.55 5.14 1.92
CA ARG A 265 3.90 4.56 1.84
C ARG A 265 3.84 3.08 1.51
N ASN A 266 2.93 2.34 2.12
CA ASN A 266 2.76 0.90 1.90
C ASN A 266 2.31 0.62 0.46
N ASN A 267 1.30 1.34 -0.03
CA ASN A 267 0.90 1.29 -1.44
C ASN A 267 2.07 1.59 -2.38
N LEU A 268 2.87 2.62 -2.07
CA LEU A 268 4.10 2.94 -2.79
C LEU A 268 5.25 1.96 -2.53
N ALA A 269 5.19 1.02 -1.59
CA ALA A 269 6.24 0.03 -1.38
C ALA A 269 5.96 -1.28 -2.11
N LEU A 270 4.69 -1.58 -2.37
CA LEU A 270 4.30 -2.83 -3.00
C LEU A 270 4.76 -2.94 -4.46
N GLY A 271 4.46 -1.98 -5.34
CA GLY A 271 4.72 -2.14 -6.78
C GLY A 271 3.55 -1.68 -7.63
N ARG A 272 3.72 -1.58 -8.96
CA ARG A 272 2.64 -1.07 -9.85
C ARG A 272 1.82 -2.16 -10.54
N ASP A 273 2.29 -3.40 -10.66
CA ASP A 273 1.63 -4.42 -11.51
C ASP A 273 1.45 -5.78 -10.82
N ILE A 274 0.76 -5.78 -9.68
CA ILE A 274 0.30 -7.03 -9.04
C ILE A 274 -0.85 -7.71 -9.81
N GLY A 275 -1.28 -7.14 -10.96
CA GLY A 275 -2.38 -7.66 -11.79
C GLY A 275 -3.73 -7.59 -11.07
N GLN A 276 -4.17 -6.43 -10.59
CA GLN A 276 -5.47 -6.37 -9.92
C GLN A 276 -6.65 -6.37 -10.89
N ALA A 277 -7.76 -6.98 -10.49
CA ALA A 277 -9.08 -6.61 -11.02
C ALA A 277 -9.89 -5.90 -9.93
N SER A 278 -10.42 -4.74 -10.29
CA SER A 278 -11.37 -4.01 -9.45
C SER A 278 -12.64 -4.82 -9.24
N SER A 279 -13.27 -4.71 -8.06
CA SER A 279 -14.58 -5.31 -7.76
C SER A 279 -15.68 -4.74 -8.68
N VAL A 280 -15.54 -3.45 -9.03
CA VAL A 280 -16.40 -2.70 -9.92
C VAL A 280 -15.83 -2.66 -11.33
N ASN A 281 -16.69 -2.90 -12.32
CA ASN A 281 -16.29 -2.89 -13.73
C ASN A 281 -16.12 -1.45 -14.27
N VAL A 282 -15.74 -1.35 -15.54
CA VAL A 282 -15.54 -0.06 -16.24
C VAL A 282 -16.79 0.82 -16.30
N TYR A 283 -18.01 0.25 -16.31
CA TYR A 283 -19.25 1.00 -16.35
C TYR A 283 -19.60 1.59 -14.98
N ALA A 284 -19.59 0.75 -13.94
CA ALA A 284 -19.83 1.18 -12.57
C ALA A 284 -18.78 2.22 -12.13
N SER A 285 -17.50 1.97 -12.45
CA SER A 285 -16.41 2.91 -12.17
C SER A 285 -16.64 4.28 -12.80
N LYS A 286 -17.10 4.32 -14.07
CA LYS A 286 -17.47 5.57 -14.75
C LYS A 286 -18.61 6.31 -14.05
N GLN A 287 -19.68 5.61 -13.68
CA GLN A 287 -20.83 6.26 -13.04
C GLN A 287 -20.47 6.82 -11.67
N VAL A 288 -19.74 6.04 -10.88
CA VAL A 288 -19.22 6.45 -9.57
C VAL A 288 -18.33 7.68 -9.70
N LEU A 289 -17.36 7.65 -10.62
CA LEU A 289 -16.47 8.78 -10.88
C LEU A 289 -17.24 10.02 -11.34
N LYS A 290 -18.20 9.86 -12.26
CA LYS A 290 -19.04 10.98 -12.75
C LYS A 290 -19.82 11.65 -11.62
N ALA A 291 -20.48 10.87 -10.78
CA ALA A 291 -21.26 11.40 -9.66
C ALA A 291 -20.38 12.20 -8.70
N ARG A 292 -19.18 11.70 -8.40
CA ARG A 292 -18.23 12.36 -7.50
C ARG A 292 -17.55 13.57 -8.10
N LEU A 293 -17.16 13.53 -9.36
CA LEU A 293 -16.64 14.71 -10.05
C LEU A 293 -17.69 15.83 -10.08
N THR A 294 -18.99 15.48 -10.20
CA THR A 294 -20.07 16.46 -10.14
C THR A 294 -20.16 17.12 -8.75
N ALA A 295 -20.17 16.33 -7.67
CA ALA A 295 -20.22 16.85 -6.31
C ALA A 295 -18.95 17.63 -5.94
N ALA A 296 -17.78 17.12 -6.35
CA ALA A 296 -16.49 17.75 -6.15
C ALA A 296 -16.39 19.11 -6.85
N LEU A 297 -16.88 19.19 -8.10
CA LEU A 297 -16.88 20.43 -8.87
C LEU A 297 -17.83 21.47 -8.25
N ALA A 298 -18.98 21.03 -7.74
CA ALA A 298 -19.90 21.92 -7.03
C ALA A 298 -19.25 22.53 -5.78
N PHE A 299 -18.54 21.72 -4.98
CA PHE A 299 -17.81 22.21 -3.81
C PHE A 299 -16.65 23.14 -4.18
N GLU A 300 -15.84 22.78 -5.18
CA GLU A 300 -14.71 23.62 -5.64
C GLU A 300 -15.18 24.96 -6.21
N ASN A 301 -16.30 24.98 -6.96
CA ASN A 301 -16.89 26.22 -7.45
C ASN A 301 -17.40 27.10 -6.29
N ALA A 302 -18.14 26.55 -5.34
CA ALA A 302 -18.60 27.28 -4.15
C ALA A 302 -17.42 27.87 -3.36
N TYR A 303 -16.30 27.15 -3.32
CA TYR A 303 -15.08 27.63 -2.66
C TYR A 303 -14.43 28.80 -3.41
N ARG A 304 -14.32 28.70 -4.73
CA ARG A 304 -13.81 29.80 -5.56
C ARG A 304 -14.69 31.04 -5.43
N ASP A 305 -16.00 30.87 -5.41
CA ASP A 305 -16.95 31.97 -5.26
C ASP A 305 -16.79 32.61 -3.88
N TYR A 306 -16.65 31.82 -2.81
CA TYR A 306 -16.34 32.32 -1.47
C TYR A 306 -15.00 33.06 -1.37
N LEU A 307 -13.95 32.62 -2.08
CA LEU A 307 -12.68 33.33 -2.14
C LEU A 307 -12.76 34.65 -2.92
N SER A 308 -13.66 34.72 -3.89
CA SER A 308 -13.83 35.88 -4.78
C SER A 308 -14.80 36.93 -4.23
N ASP A 309 -15.61 36.58 -3.24
CA ASP A 309 -16.68 37.44 -2.71
C ASP A 309 -16.11 38.59 -1.85
N SER A 310 -15.95 39.75 -2.48
CA SER A 310 -15.67 41.05 -1.82
C SER A 310 -16.96 41.79 -1.42
N GLY A 311 -18.11 41.11 -1.43
CA GLY A 311 -19.42 41.67 -1.15
C GLY A 311 -19.64 42.07 0.31
N THR A 312 -20.87 42.48 0.61
CA THR A 312 -21.30 42.79 1.98
C THR A 312 -21.14 41.58 2.90
N LYS A 313 -20.96 41.78 4.21
CA LYS A 313 -20.82 40.68 5.20
C LYS A 313 -21.94 39.63 5.10
N LYS A 314 -23.16 40.04 4.73
CA LYS A 314 -24.31 39.14 4.53
C LYS A 314 -24.13 38.19 3.33
N GLN A 315 -23.50 38.67 2.25
CA GLN A 315 -23.19 37.85 1.07
C GLN A 315 -22.10 36.83 1.39
N GLN A 316 -21.04 37.24 2.08
CA GLN A 316 -19.99 36.33 2.54
C GLN A 316 -20.52 35.22 3.46
N VAL A 317 -21.46 35.53 4.36
CA VAL A 317 -22.12 34.51 5.21
C VAL A 317 -22.94 33.53 4.35
N SER A 318 -23.71 34.03 3.39
CA SER A 318 -24.49 33.17 2.49
C SER A 318 -23.59 32.26 1.64
N ALA A 319 -22.49 32.77 1.13
CA ALA A 319 -21.49 32.01 0.38
C ALA A 319 -20.80 30.96 1.27
N GLY A 320 -20.50 31.29 2.53
CA GLY A 320 -19.97 30.35 3.52
C GLY A 320 -20.94 29.21 3.86
N LEU A 321 -22.24 29.50 3.96
CA LEU A 321 -23.28 28.49 4.18
C LEU A 321 -23.44 27.54 2.99
N ASP A 322 -23.48 28.08 1.77
CA ASP A 322 -23.52 27.26 0.55
C ASP A 322 -22.27 26.39 0.43
N LEU A 323 -21.08 26.98 0.67
CA LEU A 323 -19.80 26.27 0.70
C LEU A 323 -19.83 25.08 1.66
N LEU A 324 -20.32 25.28 2.88
CA LEU A 324 -20.42 24.20 3.87
C LEU A 324 -21.38 23.11 3.42
N ALA A 325 -22.55 23.48 2.87
CA ALA A 325 -23.53 22.53 2.38
C ALA A 325 -22.94 21.67 1.25
N LYS A 326 -22.31 22.30 0.23
CA LYS A 326 -21.66 21.57 -0.88
C LYS A 326 -20.51 20.69 -0.42
N SER A 327 -19.76 21.14 0.59
CA SER A 327 -18.71 20.33 1.21
C SER A 327 -19.27 19.07 1.87
N ASN A 328 -20.36 19.19 2.62
CA ASN A 328 -21.01 18.07 3.29
C ASN A 328 -21.63 17.09 2.28
N ASP A 329 -22.33 17.59 1.26
CA ASP A 329 -22.89 16.78 0.17
C ASP A 329 -21.79 15.96 -0.51
N ALA A 330 -20.66 16.60 -0.84
CA ALA A 330 -19.53 15.92 -1.49
C ALA A 330 -18.96 14.80 -0.61
N LEU A 331 -18.81 15.04 0.70
CA LEU A 331 -18.25 14.07 1.63
C LEU A 331 -19.21 12.91 1.97
N GLU A 332 -20.52 13.16 1.99
CA GLU A 332 -21.52 12.11 2.19
C GLU A 332 -21.43 11.04 1.08
N THR A 333 -21.12 11.43 -0.15
CA THR A 333 -20.92 10.46 -1.25
C THR A 333 -19.79 9.46 -1.01
N TYR A 334 -18.86 9.76 -0.09
CA TYR A 334 -17.74 8.87 0.27
C TYR A 334 -18.07 7.92 1.42
N LYS A 335 -19.06 8.24 2.28
CA LYS A 335 -19.48 7.37 3.40
C LYS A 335 -19.96 6.00 2.90
N PHE A 336 -20.69 5.96 1.78
CA PHE A 336 -21.16 4.72 1.17
C PHE A 336 -20.00 3.80 0.74
N ILE A 337 -18.87 4.35 0.30
CA ILE A 337 -17.71 3.56 -0.19
C ILE A 337 -17.04 2.82 0.95
N ILE A 338 -17.05 3.37 2.17
CA ILE A 338 -16.39 2.72 3.30
C ILE A 338 -16.95 1.31 3.50
N GLY A 339 -18.28 1.14 3.36
CA GLY A 339 -18.91 -0.19 3.40
C GLY A 339 -18.52 -1.09 2.23
N ILE A 340 -18.17 -0.53 1.06
CA ILE A 340 -17.59 -1.29 -0.06
C ILE A 340 -16.15 -1.69 0.25
N ARG A 341 -15.29 -0.76 0.66
CA ARG A 341 -13.87 -1.03 0.98
C ARG A 341 -13.72 -1.98 2.15
N GLN A 342 -14.61 -1.93 3.14
CA GLN A 342 -14.66 -2.87 4.24
C GLN A 342 -14.84 -4.30 3.73
N ARG A 343 -15.83 -4.51 2.85
CA ARG A 343 -16.06 -5.82 2.21
C ARG A 343 -14.88 -6.24 1.35
N GLU A 344 -14.31 -5.35 0.54
CA GLU A 344 -13.12 -5.66 -0.27
C GLU A 344 -11.93 -6.09 0.59
N TYR A 345 -11.72 -5.44 1.74
CA TYR A 345 -10.67 -5.80 2.70
C TYR A 345 -10.92 -7.18 3.32
N GLU A 346 -12.12 -7.46 3.80
CA GLU A 346 -12.49 -8.78 4.36
C GLU A 346 -12.32 -9.91 3.33
N MET A 347 -12.67 -9.64 2.08
CA MET A 347 -12.48 -10.58 0.98
C MET A 347 -11.01 -10.78 0.62
N ALA A 348 -10.21 -9.72 0.63
CA ALA A 348 -8.77 -9.81 0.42
C ALA A 348 -8.08 -10.58 1.55
N LEU A 349 -8.54 -10.41 2.79
CA LEU A 349 -8.08 -11.15 3.96
C LEU A 349 -8.34 -12.64 3.78
N HIS A 350 -9.58 -13.01 3.47
CA HIS A 350 -9.95 -14.39 3.23
C HIS A 350 -9.17 -15.02 2.05
N SER A 351 -9.00 -14.28 0.95
CA SER A 351 -8.24 -14.76 -0.21
C SER A 351 -6.76 -14.97 0.13
N ASN A 352 -6.20 -14.13 1.00
CA ASN A 352 -4.85 -14.29 1.50
C ASN A 352 -4.69 -15.56 2.35
N ASP A 353 -5.63 -15.81 3.26
CA ASP A 353 -5.61 -17.00 4.12
C ASP A 353 -5.73 -18.30 3.30
N VAL A 354 -6.61 -18.32 2.29
CA VAL A 354 -6.74 -19.46 1.36
C VAL A 354 -5.46 -19.67 0.55
N ALA A 355 -4.86 -18.60 0.01
CA ALA A 355 -3.61 -18.69 -0.73
C ALA A 355 -2.46 -19.22 0.15
N LYS A 356 -2.41 -18.81 1.42
CA LYS A 356 -1.45 -19.31 2.40
C LYS A 356 -1.65 -20.80 2.66
N ALA A 357 -2.87 -21.24 2.96
CA ALA A 357 -3.18 -22.64 3.23
C ALA A 357 -2.86 -23.55 2.03
N ASN A 358 -3.21 -23.10 0.81
CA ASN A 358 -2.89 -23.82 -0.42
C ASN A 358 -1.38 -23.91 -0.64
N PHE A 359 -0.64 -22.84 -0.36
CA PHE A 359 0.81 -22.87 -0.43
C PHE A 359 1.43 -23.86 0.57
N GLU A 360 1.00 -23.83 1.84
CA GLU A 360 1.49 -24.75 2.88
C GLU A 360 1.19 -26.21 2.53
N LYS A 361 -0.01 -26.50 2.01
CA LYS A 361 -0.39 -27.82 1.50
C LYS A 361 0.53 -28.26 0.36
N ASN A 362 0.78 -27.40 -0.63
CA ASN A 362 1.65 -27.70 -1.76
C ASN A 362 3.10 -27.91 -1.33
N ASN A 363 3.58 -27.15 -0.35
CA ASN A 363 4.91 -27.33 0.23
C ASN A 363 5.05 -28.69 0.95
N ASN A 364 4.02 -29.09 1.70
CA ASN A 364 3.98 -30.39 2.37
C ASN A 364 3.91 -31.56 1.35
N ASP A 365 3.11 -31.44 0.30
CA ASP A 365 3.06 -32.42 -0.79
C ASP A 365 4.43 -32.53 -1.48
N LEU A 366 5.04 -31.39 -1.81
CA LEU A 366 6.37 -31.35 -2.43
C LEU A 366 7.44 -32.02 -1.56
N ALA A 367 7.40 -31.87 -0.23
CA ALA A 367 8.32 -32.57 0.66
C ALA A 367 8.22 -34.09 0.53
N SER A 368 7.01 -34.62 0.31
CA SER A 368 6.81 -36.05 0.04
C SER A 368 7.36 -36.45 -1.34
N LYS A 369 7.14 -35.63 -2.38
CA LYS A 369 7.64 -35.89 -3.74
C LYS A 369 9.15 -35.76 -3.85
N ILE A 370 9.76 -34.87 -3.07
CA ILE A 370 11.22 -34.77 -2.92
C ILE A 370 11.77 -36.09 -2.39
N LYS A 371 11.19 -36.68 -1.33
CA LYS A 371 11.66 -37.97 -0.80
C LYS A 371 11.55 -39.11 -1.83
N ALA A 372 10.45 -39.15 -2.58
CA ALA A 372 10.25 -40.14 -3.64
C ALA A 372 11.28 -39.98 -4.77
N PHE A 373 11.52 -38.74 -5.20
CA PHE A 373 12.52 -38.44 -6.22
C PHE A 373 13.95 -38.68 -5.72
N GLU A 374 14.26 -38.35 -4.46
CA GLU A 374 15.52 -38.71 -3.80
C GLU A 374 15.76 -40.23 -3.84
N ALA A 375 14.75 -41.03 -3.49
CA ALA A 375 14.85 -42.49 -3.56
C ALA A 375 15.07 -42.99 -5.01
N GLY A 376 14.36 -42.40 -5.99
CA GLY A 376 14.56 -42.69 -7.41
C GLY A 376 15.97 -42.33 -7.90
N VAL A 377 16.51 -41.20 -7.45
CA VAL A 377 17.89 -40.77 -7.71
C VAL A 377 18.88 -41.74 -7.06
N GLU A 378 18.65 -42.22 -5.83
CA GLU A 378 19.50 -43.22 -5.18
C GLU A 378 19.50 -44.57 -5.91
N LYS A 379 18.35 -44.99 -6.41
CA LYS A 379 18.21 -46.21 -7.22
C LYS A 379 18.95 -46.07 -8.54
N TYR A 380 18.74 -44.97 -9.26
CA TYR A 380 19.47 -44.63 -10.49
C TYR A 380 21.00 -44.60 -10.30
N LYS A 381 21.48 -44.24 -9.10
CA LYS A 381 22.92 -44.21 -8.76
C LYS A 381 23.54 -45.57 -8.51
N LYS A 382 22.80 -46.54 -7.95
CA LYS A 382 23.32 -47.90 -7.79
C LYS A 382 23.78 -48.48 -9.13
N ASP A 383 23.19 -47.99 -10.23
CA ASP A 383 23.54 -48.37 -11.60
C ASP A 383 24.64 -47.48 -12.24
N GLN A 384 25.05 -46.36 -11.62
CA GLN A 384 25.94 -45.32 -12.22
C GLN A 384 27.13 -44.84 -11.34
N GLN A 385 27.27 -45.31 -10.08
CA GLN A 385 28.39 -45.08 -9.12
C GLN A 385 28.82 -43.62 -8.82
N LYS A 386 27.94 -42.68 -8.41
CA LYS A 386 28.35 -41.26 -8.17
C LYS A 386 27.70 -40.56 -6.96
N GLU A 387 28.42 -40.48 -5.84
CA GLU A 387 28.01 -39.77 -4.60
C GLU A 387 27.94 -38.25 -4.72
N ALA A 388 28.77 -37.63 -5.57
CA ALA A 388 28.85 -36.17 -5.78
C ALA A 388 27.49 -35.53 -6.16
N THR A 389 26.78 -36.19 -7.06
CA THR A 389 25.48 -35.76 -7.58
C THR A 389 24.41 -35.74 -6.48
N LYS A 390 24.54 -36.58 -5.44
CA LYS A 390 23.65 -36.61 -4.26
C LYS A 390 23.73 -35.33 -3.46
N SER A 391 24.94 -34.89 -3.14
CA SER A 391 25.16 -33.71 -2.30
C SER A 391 24.62 -32.45 -2.97
N ILE A 392 24.81 -32.33 -4.30
CA ILE A 392 24.32 -31.18 -5.07
C ILE A 392 22.79 -31.21 -5.22
N LEU A 393 22.18 -32.37 -5.51
CA LEU A 393 20.71 -32.49 -5.58
C LEU A 393 20.05 -32.22 -4.23
N LYS A 394 20.61 -32.73 -3.12
CA LYS A 394 20.16 -32.39 -1.75
C LYS A 394 20.26 -30.89 -1.48
N GLY A 395 21.34 -30.25 -1.93
CA GLY A 395 21.48 -28.79 -1.92
C GLY A 395 20.32 -28.11 -2.64
N VAL A 396 20.01 -28.50 -3.88
CA VAL A 396 18.86 -27.97 -4.65
C VAL A 396 17.55 -28.15 -3.89
N PHE A 397 17.25 -29.34 -3.37
CA PHE A 397 16.02 -29.60 -2.61
C PHE A 397 15.93 -28.76 -1.33
N SER A 398 17.05 -28.56 -0.64
CA SER A 398 17.10 -27.71 0.56
C SER A 398 16.74 -26.26 0.26
N VAL A 399 17.14 -25.72 -0.89
CA VAL A 399 16.77 -24.36 -1.31
C VAL A 399 15.26 -24.27 -1.53
N VAL A 400 14.69 -25.24 -2.25
CA VAL A 400 13.25 -25.30 -2.55
C VAL A 400 12.41 -25.38 -1.26
N LEU A 401 12.79 -26.27 -0.33
CA LEU A 401 12.12 -26.40 0.97
C LEU A 401 12.29 -25.15 1.85
N ALA A 402 13.46 -24.49 1.78
CA ALA A 402 13.70 -23.25 2.52
C ALA A 402 12.81 -22.12 2.02
N VAL A 403 12.65 -21.95 0.70
CA VAL A 403 11.68 -20.99 0.12
C VAL A 403 10.27 -21.27 0.68
N GLY A 404 9.86 -22.54 0.71
CA GLY A 404 8.57 -22.97 1.26
C GLY A 404 8.36 -22.62 2.73
N ALA A 405 9.33 -22.95 3.58
CA ALA A 405 9.27 -22.63 5.01
C ALA A 405 9.28 -21.12 5.29
N THR A 406 10.06 -20.35 4.52
CA THR A 406 10.07 -18.88 4.58
C THR A 406 8.69 -18.30 4.27
N ILE A 407 7.95 -18.83 3.29
CA ILE A 407 6.57 -18.38 3.02
C ILE A 407 5.59 -18.74 4.13
N ALA A 408 5.59 -20.00 4.58
CA ALA A 408 4.65 -20.47 5.60
C ALA A 408 4.73 -19.64 6.90
N THR A 409 5.95 -19.19 7.22
CA THR A 409 6.24 -18.35 8.39
C THR A 409 6.22 -16.85 8.12
N ALA A 410 5.86 -16.43 6.90
CA ALA A 410 5.96 -15.03 6.44
C ALA A 410 7.34 -14.41 6.72
N GLY A 411 8.40 -15.22 6.65
CA GLY A 411 9.78 -14.82 6.88
C GLY A 411 10.31 -15.06 8.30
N ALA A 412 9.43 -15.25 9.29
CA ALA A 412 9.81 -15.26 10.71
C ALA A 412 10.74 -16.42 11.15
N ALA A 413 10.73 -17.54 10.43
CA ALA A 413 11.54 -18.72 10.77
C ALA A 413 12.19 -19.35 9.52
N ALA A 414 12.82 -18.55 8.68
CA ALA A 414 13.51 -19.03 7.49
C ALA A 414 14.68 -19.96 7.85
N PRO A 415 14.67 -21.25 7.44
CA PRO A 415 15.75 -22.18 7.72
C PRO A 415 17.03 -21.82 6.93
N SER A 416 18.19 -22.24 7.43
CA SER A 416 19.45 -22.11 6.71
C SER A 416 19.53 -23.10 5.55
N ILE A 417 20.02 -22.63 4.39
CA ILE A 417 20.30 -23.50 3.24
C ILE A 417 21.57 -24.31 3.54
N VAL A 418 21.52 -25.62 3.33
CA VAL A 418 22.67 -26.50 3.50
C VAL A 418 23.61 -26.36 2.31
N ALA A 419 24.90 -26.15 2.56
CA ALA A 419 25.89 -26.00 1.50
C ALA A 419 26.02 -27.26 0.62
N ALA A 420 26.00 -27.08 -0.70
CA ALA A 420 26.32 -28.15 -1.65
C ALA A 420 27.82 -28.50 -1.57
N GLY A 421 28.16 -29.80 -1.46
CA GLY A 421 29.53 -30.28 -1.26
C GLY A 421 30.50 -29.77 -2.34
N ALA A 422 31.59 -29.12 -1.91
CA ALA A 422 32.52 -28.41 -2.78
C ALA A 422 33.61 -29.28 -3.43
N GLY A 423 33.79 -30.54 -3.01
CA GLY A 423 34.95 -31.34 -3.39
C GLY A 423 34.59 -32.67 -4.01
N VAL A 424 34.51 -32.74 -5.34
CA VAL A 424 34.69 -34.01 -6.09
C VAL A 424 35.42 -33.71 -7.40
N ALA A 425 36.68 -34.14 -7.49
CA ALA A 425 37.38 -34.27 -8.76
C ALA A 425 36.89 -35.54 -9.44
N SER A 426 36.02 -35.44 -10.44
CA SER A 426 35.56 -36.61 -11.21
C SER A 426 36.33 -36.74 -12.53
N SER A 427 36.98 -37.88 -12.74
CA SER A 427 37.78 -38.26 -13.92
C SER A 427 36.96 -38.68 -15.16
N VAL A 428 35.65 -38.36 -15.22
CA VAL A 428 34.75 -38.71 -16.34
C VAL A 428 34.03 -37.46 -16.86
N GLU A 429 34.20 -37.15 -18.15
CA GLU A 429 33.76 -35.91 -18.80
C GLU A 429 32.24 -35.63 -18.64
N LYS A 430 31.37 -36.60 -18.94
CA LYS A 430 29.91 -36.44 -18.80
C LYS A 430 29.44 -36.23 -17.36
N ALA A 431 30.16 -36.79 -16.38
CA ALA A 431 29.85 -36.63 -14.95
C ALA A 431 30.23 -35.24 -14.45
N ALA A 432 31.38 -34.73 -14.90
CA ALA A 432 31.83 -33.39 -14.58
C ALA A 432 30.84 -32.33 -15.13
N THR A 433 30.33 -32.50 -16.35
CA THR A 433 29.33 -31.59 -16.93
C THR A 433 28.01 -31.60 -16.14
N LEU A 434 27.53 -32.77 -15.72
CA LEU A 434 26.32 -32.94 -14.89
C LEU A 434 26.47 -32.23 -13.53
N ILE A 435 27.60 -32.45 -12.85
CA ILE A 435 27.93 -31.85 -11.56
C ILE A 435 28.01 -30.32 -11.67
N GLN A 436 28.70 -29.80 -12.69
CA GLN A 436 28.83 -28.36 -12.91
C GLN A 436 27.48 -27.68 -13.19
N LYS A 437 26.64 -28.28 -14.05
CA LYS A 437 25.31 -27.73 -14.37
C LYS A 437 24.37 -27.75 -13.17
N LEU A 438 24.31 -28.84 -12.41
CA LEU A 438 23.50 -28.91 -11.19
C LEU A 438 23.99 -27.95 -10.10
N LYS A 439 25.31 -27.75 -9.99
CA LYS A 439 25.88 -26.73 -9.10
C LYS A 439 25.47 -25.33 -9.53
N ALA A 440 25.49 -25.04 -10.83
CA ALA A 440 25.02 -23.76 -11.36
C ALA A 440 23.52 -23.54 -11.09
N VAL A 441 22.68 -24.59 -11.21
CA VAL A 441 21.25 -24.54 -10.83
C VAL A 441 21.11 -24.24 -9.34
N TYR A 442 21.85 -24.93 -8.48
CA TYR A 442 21.85 -24.67 -7.03
C TYR A 442 22.23 -23.23 -6.71
N GLU A 443 23.34 -22.71 -7.26
CA GLU A 443 23.78 -21.32 -7.01
C GLU A 443 22.76 -20.30 -7.53
N LYS A 444 22.13 -20.55 -8.69
CA LYS A 444 21.04 -19.72 -9.20
C LYS A 444 19.84 -19.73 -8.25
N LEU A 445 19.37 -20.91 -7.83
CA LEU A 445 18.23 -21.05 -6.91
C LEU A 445 18.54 -20.43 -5.55
N LYS A 446 19.76 -20.59 -5.04
CA LYS A 446 20.21 -19.97 -3.80
C LYS A 446 20.22 -18.44 -3.93
N ALA A 447 20.78 -17.90 -5.00
CA ALA A 447 20.77 -16.46 -5.26
C ALA A 447 19.33 -15.91 -5.40
N ILE A 448 18.41 -16.69 -5.96
CA ILE A 448 16.98 -16.36 -6.01
C ILE A 448 16.38 -16.37 -4.59
N PHE A 449 16.64 -17.40 -3.77
CA PHE A 449 16.19 -17.45 -2.39
C PHE A 449 16.70 -16.26 -1.56
N ASP A 450 17.99 -15.92 -1.68
CA ASP A 450 18.61 -14.81 -0.96
C ASP A 450 17.94 -13.46 -1.28
N LYS A 451 17.25 -13.36 -2.43
CA LYS A 451 16.43 -12.20 -2.81
C LYS A 451 14.95 -12.33 -2.43
N ILE A 452 14.37 -13.53 -2.51
CA ILE A 452 12.96 -13.77 -2.15
C ILE A 452 12.75 -13.65 -0.63
N LYS A 453 13.69 -14.16 0.18
CA LYS A 453 13.58 -14.13 1.65
C LYS A 453 13.30 -12.72 2.21
N PRO A 454 14.12 -11.69 1.92
CA PRO A 454 13.87 -10.36 2.46
C PRO A 454 12.59 -9.72 1.92
N VAL A 455 12.14 -10.11 0.72
CA VAL A 455 10.85 -9.66 0.17
C VAL A 455 9.69 -10.16 1.01
N ILE A 456 9.70 -11.45 1.36
CA ILE A 456 8.60 -12.08 2.10
C ILE A 456 8.55 -11.58 3.55
N GLU A 457 9.72 -11.43 4.19
CA GLU A 457 9.84 -10.81 5.52
C GLU A 457 9.22 -9.40 5.53
N LYS A 458 9.62 -8.56 4.58
CA LYS A 458 9.10 -7.19 4.45
C LYS A 458 7.60 -7.17 4.15
N LEU A 459 7.11 -8.05 3.28
CA LEU A 459 5.69 -8.11 2.95
C LEU A 459 4.85 -8.57 4.15
N GLY A 460 5.35 -9.53 4.93
CA GLY A 460 4.74 -9.97 6.19
C GLY A 460 4.60 -8.82 7.20
N GLU A 461 5.67 -8.04 7.39
CA GLU A 461 5.65 -6.84 8.25
C GLU A 461 4.62 -5.80 7.79
N ILE A 462 4.52 -5.57 6.48
CA ILE A 462 3.56 -4.61 5.91
C ILE A 462 2.11 -5.11 6.09
N VAL A 463 1.85 -6.40 5.85
CA VAL A 463 0.53 -7.02 6.07
C VAL A 463 0.09 -6.86 7.52
N GLU A 464 0.98 -7.15 8.46
CA GLU A 464 0.70 -7.02 9.89
C GLU A 464 0.45 -5.56 10.29
N THR A 465 1.19 -4.63 9.70
CA THR A 465 1.00 -3.18 9.90
C THR A 465 -0.39 -2.75 9.41
N SER A 466 -0.81 -3.22 8.23
CA SER A 466 -2.12 -2.90 7.65
C SER A 466 -3.27 -3.49 8.49
N LYS A 467 -3.15 -4.74 8.95
CA LYS A 467 -4.15 -5.37 9.86
C LYS A 467 -4.32 -4.56 11.16
N LYS A 468 -3.22 -4.20 11.82
CA LYS A 468 -3.24 -3.37 13.04
C LYS A 468 -3.88 -2.01 12.81
N MET A 469 -3.67 -1.41 11.64
CA MET A 469 -4.31 -0.14 11.27
C MET A 469 -5.84 -0.28 11.21
N ILE A 470 -6.35 -1.33 10.55
CA ILE A 470 -7.79 -1.59 10.48
C ILE A 470 -8.40 -1.91 11.85
N GLU A 471 -7.73 -2.72 12.67
CA GLU A 471 -8.16 -2.99 14.04
C GLU A 471 -8.28 -1.71 14.87
N MET A 472 -7.31 -0.80 14.72
CA MET A 472 -7.34 0.49 15.40
C MET A 472 -8.51 1.36 14.94
N ILE A 473 -8.79 1.42 13.64
CA ILE A 473 -9.94 2.17 13.10
C ILE A 473 -11.24 1.65 13.71
N ASN A 474 -11.38 0.33 13.81
CA ASN A 474 -12.57 -0.28 14.40
C ASN A 474 -12.72 0.09 15.88
N LYS A 475 -11.62 0.09 16.65
CA LYS A 475 -11.61 0.56 18.05
C LYS A 475 -11.97 2.05 18.17
N LEU A 476 -11.44 2.90 17.29
CA LEU A 476 -11.77 4.33 17.25
C LEU A 476 -13.27 4.57 16.99
N LYS A 477 -13.89 3.77 16.12
CA LYS A 477 -15.33 3.86 15.81
C LYS A 477 -16.21 3.38 16.96
N GLN A 478 -15.76 2.40 17.74
CA GLN A 478 -16.56 1.80 18.82
C GLN A 478 -16.55 2.62 20.11
N ASP A 479 -15.37 3.05 20.58
CA ASP A 479 -15.23 3.56 21.95
C ASP A 479 -14.75 5.03 22.03
N GLY A 480 -14.46 5.68 20.89
CA GLY A 480 -13.95 7.06 20.85
C GLY A 480 -12.62 7.28 21.58
N SER A 481 -11.95 6.20 22.01
CA SER A 481 -10.79 6.23 22.91
C SER A 481 -9.54 6.79 22.22
N ASN A 482 -8.70 7.48 22.99
CA ASN A 482 -7.39 7.96 22.56
C ASN A 482 -6.49 6.75 22.34
N VAL A 483 -6.22 6.43 21.09
CA VAL A 483 -5.43 5.27 20.76
C VAL A 483 -3.93 5.56 20.96
N ASP A 484 -3.36 4.96 21.99
CA ASP A 484 -1.92 5.06 22.32
C ASP A 484 -1.03 4.25 21.34
N SER A 485 -1.61 3.55 20.35
CA SER A 485 -0.89 2.66 19.42
C SER A 485 -0.20 3.34 18.23
N ALA A 486 -0.24 4.67 18.10
CA ALA A 486 0.55 5.38 17.08
C ALA A 486 2.08 5.21 17.28
N LYS A 487 2.52 4.75 18.47
CA LYS A 487 3.93 4.45 18.77
C LYS A 487 4.44 3.15 18.13
N THR A 488 3.58 2.24 17.67
CA THR A 488 3.99 0.87 17.28
C THR A 488 4.02 0.59 15.78
N LEU A 489 3.48 1.47 14.92
CA LEU A 489 3.40 1.24 13.48
C LEU A 489 4.45 2.06 12.73
N ARG A 490 5.70 1.65 12.89
CA ARG A 490 6.80 2.15 12.06
C ARG A 490 7.16 1.06 11.05
N PRO A 491 6.93 1.27 9.74
CA PRO A 491 7.49 0.38 8.73
C PRO A 491 9.01 0.38 8.85
N GLY A 492 9.65 -0.75 8.52
CA GLY A 492 11.11 -0.84 8.43
C GLY A 492 11.69 0.23 7.49
N LYS A 493 12.92 0.70 7.79
CA LYS A 493 13.58 1.79 7.04
C LYS A 493 13.83 1.46 5.56
N ASP A 494 13.79 0.20 5.16
CA ASP A 494 14.05 -0.21 3.79
C ASP A 494 12.86 0.02 2.85
N SER A 495 13.11 0.79 1.79
CA SER A 495 12.15 1.28 0.80
C SER A 495 12.03 0.44 -0.48
N ALA A 496 12.69 -0.73 -0.54
CA ALA A 496 12.74 -1.53 -1.76
C ALA A 496 11.35 -2.00 -2.19
N GLU A 497 11.10 -2.01 -3.49
CA GLU A 497 9.86 -2.53 -4.10
C GLU A 497 9.71 -4.01 -3.74
N VAL A 498 8.70 -4.33 -2.93
CA VAL A 498 8.61 -5.65 -2.30
C VAL A 498 7.94 -6.65 -3.25
N SER A 499 6.84 -6.29 -3.91
CA SER A 499 6.05 -7.27 -4.67
C SER A 499 6.57 -7.53 -6.08
N ASP A 500 7.02 -6.49 -6.82
CA ASP A 500 7.52 -6.65 -8.19
C ASP A 500 8.83 -7.46 -8.22
N VAL A 501 9.73 -7.24 -7.24
CA VAL A 501 10.95 -8.05 -7.06
C VAL A 501 10.58 -9.49 -6.66
N GLY A 502 9.63 -9.67 -5.74
CA GLY A 502 9.16 -11.00 -5.34
C GLY A 502 8.62 -11.83 -6.50
N ILE A 503 7.74 -11.25 -7.31
CA ILE A 503 7.13 -11.91 -8.47
C ILE A 503 8.19 -12.22 -9.53
N ALA A 504 9.06 -11.26 -9.86
CA ALA A 504 10.11 -11.46 -10.86
C ALA A 504 11.10 -12.57 -10.44
N GLU A 505 11.43 -12.67 -9.16
CA GLU A 505 12.31 -13.73 -8.66
C GLU A 505 11.62 -15.10 -8.65
N TRP A 506 10.29 -15.17 -8.48
CA TRP A 506 9.51 -16.41 -8.70
C TRP A 506 9.46 -16.84 -10.17
N GLU A 507 9.34 -15.90 -11.10
CA GLU A 507 9.42 -16.20 -12.53
C GLU A 507 10.82 -16.72 -12.88
N ARG A 508 11.88 -16.10 -12.34
CA ARG A 508 13.27 -16.60 -12.47
C ARG A 508 13.44 -17.98 -11.82
N PHE A 509 12.78 -18.23 -10.69
CA PHE A 509 12.76 -19.55 -10.05
C PHE A 509 12.15 -20.58 -10.99
N ASN A 510 10.99 -20.29 -11.58
CA ASN A 510 10.32 -21.16 -12.53
C ASN A 510 11.20 -21.48 -13.75
N ILE A 511 11.83 -20.45 -14.34
CA ILE A 511 12.77 -20.63 -15.46
C ILE A 511 13.93 -21.55 -15.06
N THR A 512 14.51 -21.32 -13.88
CA THR A 512 15.63 -22.15 -13.38
C THR A 512 15.20 -23.60 -13.12
N VAL A 513 13.96 -23.82 -12.67
CA VAL A 513 13.36 -25.14 -12.50
C VAL A 513 13.11 -25.82 -13.84
N LEU A 514 12.63 -25.09 -14.84
CA LEU A 514 12.43 -25.60 -16.20
C LEU A 514 13.76 -26.01 -16.85
N ASP A 515 14.80 -25.18 -16.70
CA ASP A 515 16.18 -25.52 -17.12
C ASP A 515 16.64 -26.84 -16.49
N MET A 516 16.37 -27.03 -15.19
CA MET A 516 16.68 -28.28 -14.48
C MET A 516 15.85 -29.46 -15.01
N GLN A 517 14.56 -29.26 -15.28
CA GLN A 517 13.66 -30.29 -15.82
C GLN A 517 14.12 -30.76 -17.21
N ASP A 518 14.43 -29.80 -18.08
CA ASP A 518 14.90 -30.06 -19.45
C ASP A 518 16.24 -30.77 -19.45
N PHE A 519 17.14 -30.36 -18.56
CA PHE A 519 18.41 -31.04 -18.38
C PHE A 519 18.24 -32.48 -17.88
N LEU A 520 17.31 -32.74 -16.96
CA LEU A 520 17.02 -34.09 -16.46
C LEU A 520 16.11 -34.91 -17.37
N ARG A 521 15.74 -34.40 -18.55
CA ARG A 521 14.82 -35.06 -19.48
C ARG A 521 15.31 -36.44 -19.92
N GLU A 522 16.58 -36.54 -20.30
CA GLU A 522 17.23 -37.77 -20.82
C GLU A 522 17.44 -38.86 -19.76
N TYR A 523 17.21 -38.55 -18.48
CA TYR A 523 17.46 -39.47 -17.37
C TYR A 523 16.14 -40.09 -16.88
N GLU A 524 15.98 -41.40 -17.00
CA GLU A 524 14.79 -42.15 -16.53
C GLU A 524 14.83 -42.35 -15.01
N ILE A 525 14.63 -41.26 -14.26
CA ILE A 525 14.62 -41.27 -12.79
C ILE A 525 13.18 -41.40 -12.31
N GLU A 526 12.93 -42.39 -11.46
CA GLU A 526 11.65 -42.62 -10.79
C GLU A 526 11.25 -41.41 -9.93
N GLY A 527 9.98 -41.00 -9.95
CA GLY A 527 9.46 -39.83 -9.20
C GLY A 527 9.81 -38.45 -9.79
N LYS A 528 10.54 -38.39 -10.92
CA LYS A 528 10.95 -37.13 -11.58
C LYS A 528 9.76 -36.28 -12.02
N ARG A 529 8.75 -36.90 -12.63
CA ARG A 529 7.59 -36.19 -13.20
C ARG A 529 6.77 -35.53 -12.10
N GLU A 530 6.47 -36.28 -11.05
CA GLU A 530 5.68 -35.86 -9.90
C GLU A 530 6.39 -34.74 -9.15
N TYR A 531 7.71 -34.84 -8.96
CA TYR A 531 8.52 -33.78 -8.35
C TYR A 531 8.43 -32.46 -9.12
N PHE A 532 8.71 -32.47 -10.43
CA PHE A 532 8.66 -31.24 -11.24
C PHE A 532 7.25 -30.67 -11.36
N MET A 533 6.21 -31.51 -11.32
CA MET A 533 4.83 -31.06 -11.31
C MET A 533 4.48 -30.37 -9.98
N SER A 534 4.76 -30.99 -8.83
CA SER A 534 4.53 -30.36 -7.51
C SER A 534 5.37 -29.09 -7.33
N LEU A 535 6.56 -29.01 -7.93
CA LEU A 535 7.38 -27.80 -7.90
C LEU A 535 6.78 -26.64 -8.71
N LYS A 536 6.22 -26.92 -9.90
CA LYS A 536 5.46 -25.91 -10.68
C LYS A 536 4.23 -25.43 -9.91
N THR A 537 3.51 -26.35 -9.26
CA THR A 537 2.37 -26.00 -8.42
C THR A 537 2.79 -25.11 -7.25
N LEU A 538 3.93 -25.40 -6.61
CA LEU A 538 4.48 -24.57 -5.54
C LEU A 538 4.77 -23.14 -6.01
N VAL A 539 5.45 -22.98 -7.15
CA VAL A 539 5.73 -21.68 -7.78
C VAL A 539 4.45 -20.88 -7.98
N ILE A 540 3.44 -21.51 -8.58
CA ILE A 540 2.15 -20.87 -8.80
C ILE A 540 1.56 -20.45 -7.46
N SER A 541 1.48 -21.34 -6.45
CA SER A 541 0.95 -20.94 -5.15
C SER A 541 1.76 -19.85 -4.44
N GLY A 542 3.09 -19.79 -4.63
CA GLY A 542 3.96 -18.78 -4.03
C GLY A 542 3.70 -17.39 -4.59
N GLU A 543 3.60 -17.28 -5.92
CA GLU A 543 3.15 -16.06 -6.58
C GLU A 543 1.74 -15.64 -6.16
N CYS A 544 0.84 -16.63 -5.99
CA CYS A 544 -0.53 -16.39 -5.52
C CYS A 544 -0.49 -15.65 -4.19
N TYR A 545 0.26 -16.20 -3.23
CA TYR A 545 0.34 -15.69 -1.88
C TYR A 545 0.93 -14.29 -1.80
N ILE A 546 2.02 -14.01 -2.53
CA ILE A 546 2.62 -12.66 -2.59
C ILE A 546 1.62 -11.65 -3.16
N LYS A 547 0.93 -12.00 -4.25
CA LYS A 547 -0.06 -11.10 -4.87
C LYS A 547 -1.29 -10.88 -3.99
N THR A 548 -1.78 -11.91 -3.28
CA THR A 548 -2.89 -11.76 -2.33
C THR A 548 -2.48 -10.98 -1.09
N GLN A 549 -1.23 -11.08 -0.62
CA GLN A 549 -0.70 -10.24 0.45
C GLN A 549 -0.65 -8.77 0.01
N ALA A 550 -0.13 -8.49 -1.19
CA ALA A 550 -0.11 -7.13 -1.73
C ALA A 550 -1.53 -6.55 -1.91
N ASN A 551 -2.46 -7.35 -2.43
CA ASN A 551 -3.87 -6.95 -2.53
C ASN A 551 -4.48 -6.67 -1.16
N LEU A 552 -4.24 -7.52 -0.15
CA LEU A 552 -4.71 -7.30 1.22
C LEU A 552 -4.22 -5.97 1.79
N VAL A 553 -2.92 -5.68 1.67
CA VAL A 553 -2.34 -4.41 2.13
C VAL A 553 -3.01 -3.24 1.43
N GLN A 554 -3.13 -3.27 0.11
CA GLN A 554 -3.72 -2.17 -0.64
C GLN A 554 -5.18 -1.93 -0.23
N LYS A 555 -5.99 -2.99 -0.10
CA LYS A 555 -7.39 -2.86 0.35
C LYS A 555 -7.49 -2.38 1.79
N GLY A 556 -6.58 -2.80 2.67
CA GLY A 556 -6.50 -2.31 4.05
C GLY A 556 -6.13 -0.83 4.09
N ASP A 557 -5.13 -0.41 3.32
CA ASP A 557 -4.67 0.97 3.29
C ASP A 557 -5.70 1.92 2.65
N ASP A 558 -6.38 1.49 1.58
CA ASP A 558 -7.48 2.24 0.97
C ASP A 558 -8.64 2.45 1.96
N LEU A 559 -9.06 1.37 2.64
CA LEU A 559 -10.08 1.43 3.69
C LEU A 559 -9.65 2.34 4.84
N ALA A 560 -8.37 2.28 5.21
CA ALA A 560 -7.84 3.07 6.30
C ALA A 560 -7.85 4.57 6.00
N ILE A 561 -7.29 4.96 4.84
CA ILE A 561 -7.26 6.36 4.39
C ILE A 561 -8.69 6.92 4.36
N LEU A 562 -9.64 6.21 3.76
CA LEU A 562 -11.05 6.65 3.71
C LEU A 562 -11.67 6.75 5.11
N SER A 563 -11.41 5.78 5.99
CA SER A 563 -11.99 5.76 7.34
C SER A 563 -11.46 6.87 8.23
N PHE A 564 -10.15 7.15 8.18
CA PHE A 564 -9.54 8.24 8.96
C PHE A 564 -10.04 9.61 8.47
N GLN A 565 -10.08 9.81 7.15
CA GLN A 565 -10.57 11.06 6.58
C GLN A 565 -12.06 11.27 6.90
N THR A 566 -12.89 10.24 6.78
CA THR A 566 -14.33 10.37 7.10
C THR A 566 -14.58 10.64 8.59
N ASN A 567 -13.88 9.96 9.50
CA ASN A 567 -14.00 10.22 10.93
C ASN A 567 -13.58 11.67 11.29
N MET A 568 -12.53 12.18 10.63
CA MET A 568 -12.13 13.58 10.77
C MET A 568 -13.25 14.52 10.30
N GLU A 569 -13.84 14.24 9.14
CA GLU A 569 -14.91 15.05 8.59
C GLU A 569 -16.19 15.05 9.45
N ASP A 570 -16.55 13.91 10.03
CA ASP A 570 -17.69 13.81 10.95
C ASP A 570 -17.50 14.69 12.20
N LYS A 571 -16.30 14.68 12.79
CA LYS A 571 -15.96 15.56 13.93
C LYS A 571 -15.96 17.04 13.53
N ASN A 572 -15.45 17.34 12.34
CA ASN A 572 -15.34 18.70 11.82
C ASN A 572 -16.71 19.30 11.45
N GLN A 573 -17.66 18.47 11.02
CA GLN A 573 -18.99 18.92 10.62
C GLN A 573 -19.72 19.67 11.75
N GLN A 574 -19.59 19.20 12.99
CA GLN A 574 -20.20 19.85 14.16
C GLN A 574 -19.58 21.23 14.44
N ARG A 575 -18.25 21.34 14.40
CA ARG A 575 -17.53 22.61 14.63
C ARG A 575 -17.79 23.64 13.54
N LEU A 576 -17.86 23.18 12.29
CA LEU A 576 -18.23 24.03 11.15
C LEU A 576 -19.67 24.53 11.23
N ALA A 577 -20.61 23.68 11.67
CA ALA A 577 -21.98 24.10 11.93
C ALA A 577 -22.03 25.15 13.07
N ALA A 578 -21.21 25.00 14.11
CA ALA A 578 -21.12 25.95 15.22
C ALA A 578 -20.49 27.31 14.81
N MET A 579 -19.48 27.32 13.93
CA MET A 579 -18.88 28.55 13.37
C MET A 579 -19.91 29.45 12.69
N ASN A 580 -20.95 28.87 12.07
CA ASN A 580 -21.93 29.62 11.29
C ASN A 580 -22.79 30.59 12.11
N TYR A 581 -22.89 30.42 13.44
CA TYR A 581 -23.69 31.30 14.30
C TYR A 581 -22.91 32.50 14.86
N LYS A 582 -21.56 32.46 14.87
CA LYS A 582 -20.70 33.50 15.46
C LYS A 582 -19.72 34.18 14.47
N SER A 583 -19.53 33.62 13.27
CA SER A 583 -18.59 34.09 12.24
C SER A 583 -18.95 35.44 11.57
N VAL A 584 -20.07 36.06 11.95
CA VAL A 584 -20.60 37.26 11.27
C VAL A 584 -19.72 38.52 11.47
N THR A 585 -18.75 38.50 12.40
CA THR A 585 -17.94 39.70 12.75
C THR A 585 -16.43 39.50 12.94
N ASP A 586 -15.90 38.27 12.94
CA ASP A 586 -14.47 38.02 13.24
C ASP A 586 -13.68 37.57 12.00
N GLU A 587 -12.80 38.44 11.51
CA GLU A 587 -11.93 38.17 10.34
C GLU A 587 -11.02 36.96 10.54
N LYS A 588 -10.62 36.65 11.78
CA LYS A 588 -9.75 35.50 12.07
C LYS A 588 -10.50 34.17 11.90
N ILE A 589 -11.79 34.15 12.27
CA ILE A 589 -12.67 32.99 12.06
C ILE A 589 -12.89 32.77 10.56
N LEU A 590 -13.04 33.84 9.78
CA LEU A 590 -13.19 33.76 8.32
C LEU A 590 -11.92 33.27 7.61
N ASP A 591 -10.72 33.70 8.02
CA ASP A 591 -9.45 33.16 7.49
C ASP A 591 -9.27 31.68 7.84
N LEU A 592 -9.61 31.30 9.07
CA LEU A 592 -9.55 29.90 9.51
C LEU A 592 -10.49 29.02 8.68
N LEU A 593 -11.71 29.49 8.40
CA LEU A 593 -12.66 28.80 7.54
C LEU A 593 -12.14 28.63 6.11
N LYS A 594 -11.51 29.67 5.53
CA LYS A 594 -10.88 29.59 4.19
C LYS A 594 -9.84 28.48 4.11
N ARG A 595 -8.99 28.37 5.14
CA ARG A 595 -7.93 27.36 5.23
C ARG A 595 -8.50 25.96 5.48
N ALA A 596 -9.46 25.83 6.39
CA ALA A 596 -10.12 24.55 6.66
C ALA A 596 -10.85 24.01 5.41
N MET A 597 -11.52 24.87 4.64
CA MET A 597 -12.18 24.46 3.40
C MET A 597 -11.18 24.09 2.29
N PHE A 598 -10.01 24.75 2.28
CA PHE A 598 -8.91 24.33 1.40
C PHE A 598 -8.42 22.91 1.73
N ASP A 599 -8.22 22.60 3.02
CA ASP A 599 -7.84 21.25 3.47
C ASP A 599 -8.89 20.20 3.03
N ARG A 600 -10.19 20.52 3.15
CA ARG A 600 -11.30 19.64 2.70
C ARG A 600 -11.28 19.43 1.18
N ILE A 601 -10.94 20.44 0.39
CA ILE A 601 -10.80 20.30 -1.08
C ILE A 601 -9.64 19.38 -1.43
N LEU A 602 -8.49 19.51 -0.75
CA LEU A 602 -7.35 18.61 -0.98
C LEU A 602 -7.67 17.16 -0.60
N ALA A 603 -8.42 16.95 0.49
CA ALA A 603 -8.91 15.63 0.87
C ALA A 603 -9.87 15.06 -0.19
N LEU A 604 -10.83 15.86 -0.64
CA LEU A 604 -11.75 15.47 -1.71
C LEU A 604 -11.02 15.08 -3.01
N ARG A 605 -10.03 15.87 -3.43
CA ARG A 605 -9.23 15.56 -4.63
C ARG A 605 -8.40 14.29 -4.45
N THR A 606 -7.95 13.98 -3.23
CA THR A 606 -7.31 12.69 -2.92
C THR A 606 -8.28 11.52 -3.13
N PHE A 607 -9.55 11.67 -2.77
CA PHE A 607 -10.54 10.64 -3.04
C PHE A 607 -10.84 10.48 -4.54
N VAL A 608 -10.98 11.60 -5.27
CA VAL A 608 -11.14 11.57 -6.73
C VAL A 608 -9.96 10.85 -7.39
N TYR A 609 -8.73 11.12 -6.94
CA TYR A 609 -7.54 10.40 -7.38
C TYR A 609 -7.67 8.88 -7.20
N GLN A 610 -8.16 8.40 -6.05
CA GLN A 610 -8.39 6.97 -5.81
C GLN A 610 -9.46 6.36 -6.74
N ASP A 611 -10.47 7.13 -7.12
CA ASP A 611 -11.48 6.68 -8.08
C ASP A 611 -10.93 6.51 -9.49
N PHE A 612 -10.04 7.41 -9.91
CA PHE A 612 -9.31 7.24 -11.16
C PHE A 612 -8.42 6.01 -11.15
N GLN A 613 -7.74 5.71 -10.04
CA GLN A 613 -6.98 4.47 -9.90
C GLN A 613 -7.88 3.23 -10.04
N THR A 614 -9.06 3.26 -9.40
CA THR A 614 -10.07 2.19 -9.54
C THR A 614 -10.52 2.04 -11.00
N TYR A 615 -10.81 3.14 -11.69
CA TYR A 615 -11.25 3.12 -13.08
C TYR A 615 -10.15 2.66 -14.05
N SER A 616 -8.91 3.09 -13.83
CA SER A 616 -7.73 2.66 -14.59
C SER A 616 -7.49 1.15 -14.44
N THR A 617 -7.55 0.63 -13.21
CA THR A 617 -7.45 -0.81 -12.94
C THR A 617 -8.59 -1.60 -13.58
N ALA A 618 -9.83 -1.10 -13.51
CA ALA A 618 -10.97 -1.74 -14.18
C ALA A 618 -10.78 -1.77 -15.70
N TYR A 619 -10.25 -0.71 -16.30
CA TYR A 619 -9.92 -0.64 -17.72
C TYR A 619 -8.80 -1.61 -18.10
N ASN A 620 -7.71 -1.66 -17.31
CA ASN A 620 -6.58 -2.55 -17.55
C ASN A 620 -7.01 -4.03 -17.50
N TYR A 621 -7.87 -4.40 -16.56
CA TYR A 621 -8.45 -5.74 -16.55
C TYR A 621 -9.41 -5.97 -17.73
N HIS A 622 -10.24 -4.97 -18.08
CA HIS A 622 -11.20 -5.10 -19.17
C HIS A 622 -10.54 -5.26 -20.54
N SER A 623 -9.44 -4.55 -20.79
CA SER A 623 -8.76 -4.50 -22.09
C SER A 623 -7.49 -5.36 -22.16
N LEU A 624 -7.05 -5.89 -21.00
CA LEU A 624 -5.76 -6.56 -20.79
C LEU A 624 -4.53 -5.67 -21.02
N SER A 625 -4.70 -4.34 -21.09
CA SER A 625 -3.58 -3.39 -21.24
C SER A 625 -2.62 -3.41 -20.05
N LYS A 626 -1.36 -3.04 -20.32
CA LYS A 626 -0.31 -2.82 -19.33
C LYS A 626 -0.07 -1.32 -19.14
N GLY A 627 0.25 -0.91 -17.91
CA GLY A 627 0.62 0.46 -17.57
C GLY A 627 -0.56 1.38 -17.24
N SER A 628 -0.24 2.62 -16.88
CA SER A 628 -1.24 3.67 -16.61
C SER A 628 -1.48 4.50 -17.87
N LEU A 629 -2.75 4.77 -18.18
CA LEU A 629 -3.13 5.71 -19.24
C LEU A 629 -2.93 7.17 -18.86
N LEU A 630 -2.92 7.46 -17.55
CA LEU A 630 -2.97 8.79 -17.00
C LEU A 630 -1.77 9.05 -16.11
N ARG A 631 -1.36 10.32 -16.06
CA ARG A 631 -0.50 10.86 -15.01
C ARG A 631 -1.36 11.70 -14.09
N LEU A 632 -1.83 11.08 -13.02
CA LEU A 632 -2.75 11.72 -12.09
C LEU A 632 -1.99 12.59 -11.08
N SER A 633 -2.64 13.63 -10.59
CA SER A 633 -2.09 14.51 -9.56
C SER A 633 -3.22 14.93 -8.62
N PRO A 634 -3.12 14.72 -7.30
CA PRO A 634 -4.18 15.01 -6.34
C PRO A 634 -4.41 16.51 -6.12
N VAL A 635 -3.58 17.38 -6.71
CA VAL A 635 -3.64 18.84 -6.49
C VAL A 635 -4.19 19.61 -7.69
N LYS A 636 -4.50 18.93 -8.80
CA LYS A 636 -5.11 19.60 -9.94
C LYS A 636 -6.57 19.97 -9.65
N PRO A 637 -7.08 21.06 -10.22
CA PRO A 637 -8.49 21.44 -10.16
C PRO A 637 -9.42 20.31 -10.59
N VAL A 638 -10.62 20.24 -9.99
CA VAL A 638 -11.63 19.22 -10.32
C VAL A 638 -12.00 19.27 -11.81
N VAL A 639 -12.03 20.47 -12.41
CA VAL A 639 -12.31 20.63 -13.84
C VAL A 639 -11.30 19.89 -14.73
N ASP A 640 -10.01 19.87 -14.37
CA ASP A 640 -8.97 19.20 -15.17
C ASP A 640 -9.16 17.68 -15.16
N TYR A 641 -9.67 17.12 -14.05
CA TYR A 641 -10.01 15.69 -14.00
C TYR A 641 -11.11 15.30 -15.00
N LEU A 642 -11.94 16.23 -15.49
CA LEU A 642 -12.93 15.92 -16.52
C LEU A 642 -12.25 15.50 -17.83
N GLU A 643 -11.09 16.09 -18.16
CA GLU A 643 -10.29 15.70 -19.33
C GLU A 643 -9.70 14.30 -19.15
N ASP A 644 -9.17 13.99 -17.97
CA ASP A 644 -8.67 12.64 -17.66
C ASP A 644 -9.77 11.57 -17.74
N ALA A 645 -10.98 11.91 -17.28
CA ALA A 645 -12.14 11.02 -17.40
C ALA A 645 -12.48 10.75 -18.87
N ALA A 646 -12.37 11.78 -19.71
CA ALA A 646 -12.56 11.65 -21.16
C ALA A 646 -11.47 10.77 -21.80
N VAL A 647 -10.21 10.83 -21.35
CA VAL A 647 -9.13 9.97 -21.85
C VAL A 647 -9.40 8.49 -21.57
N ILE A 648 -9.74 8.10 -20.34
CA ILE A 648 -10.08 6.70 -20.03
C ILE A 648 -11.33 6.28 -20.82
N GLN A 649 -12.35 7.13 -20.87
CA GLN A 649 -13.57 6.82 -21.62
C GLN A 649 -13.28 6.62 -23.12
N GLY A 650 -12.43 7.46 -23.71
CA GLY A 650 -11.96 7.35 -25.09
C GLY A 650 -11.24 6.02 -25.32
N ALA A 651 -10.37 5.61 -24.38
CA ALA A 651 -9.67 4.32 -24.45
C ALA A 651 -10.64 3.12 -24.37
N VAL A 652 -11.64 3.17 -23.48
CA VAL A 652 -12.70 2.14 -23.39
C VAL A 652 -13.47 2.02 -24.72
N VAL A 653 -13.88 3.15 -25.32
CA VAL A 653 -14.60 3.16 -26.59
C VAL A 653 -13.72 2.68 -27.74
N ALA A 654 -12.46 3.14 -27.79
CA ALA A 654 -11.50 2.71 -28.81
C ALA A 654 -11.25 1.20 -28.74
N TYR A 655 -11.11 0.64 -27.54
CA TYR A 655 -11.02 -0.81 -27.33
C TYR A 655 -12.27 -1.53 -27.86
N GLY A 656 -13.46 -1.10 -27.41
CA GLY A 656 -14.73 -1.70 -27.81
C GLY A 656 -15.01 -1.61 -29.32
N SER A 657 -14.53 -0.57 -30.00
CA SER A 657 -14.71 -0.41 -31.46
C SER A 657 -13.89 -1.38 -32.31
N ARG A 658 -12.83 -1.98 -31.74
CA ARG A 658 -11.89 -2.86 -32.45
C ARG A 658 -12.09 -4.34 -32.14
N VAL A 659 -12.80 -4.64 -31.06
CA VAL A 659 -12.87 -5.97 -30.47
C VAL A 659 -14.29 -6.51 -30.60
N LEU A 660 -14.41 -7.68 -31.24
CA LEU A 660 -15.67 -8.42 -31.33
C LEU A 660 -15.78 -9.37 -30.15
N VAL A 661 -16.72 -9.09 -29.25
CA VAL A 661 -17.04 -9.93 -28.10
C VAL A 661 -18.14 -10.91 -28.51
N GLN A 662 -17.91 -12.20 -28.29
CA GLN A 662 -18.82 -13.30 -28.61
C GLN A 662 -19.15 -14.11 -27.35
N SER A 663 -20.31 -14.76 -27.32
CA SER A 663 -20.65 -15.69 -26.24
C SER A 663 -20.27 -17.12 -26.63
N ARG A 664 -19.61 -17.84 -25.72
CA ARG A 664 -19.21 -19.25 -25.90
C ARG A 664 -19.33 -20.01 -24.59
N THR A 665 -19.82 -21.25 -24.68
CA THR A 665 -19.87 -22.18 -23.56
C THR A 665 -18.68 -23.14 -23.59
N PHE A 666 -18.03 -23.33 -22.45
CA PHE A 666 -16.93 -24.27 -22.22
C PHE A 666 -17.35 -25.32 -21.19
N ARG A 667 -16.88 -26.57 -21.35
CA ARG A 667 -17.27 -27.70 -20.49
C ARG A 667 -16.05 -28.50 -20.07
N PHE A 668 -15.83 -28.59 -18.77
CA PHE A 668 -14.73 -29.33 -18.15
C PHE A 668 -15.30 -30.48 -17.35
N ALA A 669 -15.16 -31.70 -17.88
CA ALA A 669 -15.59 -32.91 -17.21
C ALA A 669 -14.38 -33.68 -16.67
N GLY A 670 -14.48 -34.21 -15.44
CA GLY A 670 -13.41 -35.03 -14.88
C GLY A 670 -13.55 -35.31 -13.38
N LEU A 671 -12.45 -35.83 -12.82
CA LEU A 671 -12.35 -36.23 -11.41
C LEU A 671 -11.64 -35.22 -10.52
N CYS A 672 -11.44 -33.97 -10.97
CA CYS A 672 -10.85 -32.87 -10.15
C CYS A 672 -9.48 -33.19 -9.51
N GLY A 673 -8.67 -34.04 -10.13
CA GLY A 673 -7.37 -34.46 -9.59
C GLY A 673 -7.43 -35.63 -8.60
N TYR A 674 -8.61 -36.21 -8.35
CA TYR A 674 -8.75 -37.48 -7.63
C TYR A 674 -8.46 -38.67 -8.55
N ALA A 675 -7.92 -39.75 -7.98
CA ALA A 675 -7.53 -40.94 -8.72
C ALA A 675 -8.74 -41.76 -9.20
N THR A 676 -9.80 -41.84 -8.38
CA THR A 676 -11.01 -42.59 -8.67
C THR A 676 -12.27 -41.77 -8.39
N LYS A 677 -13.40 -42.20 -8.97
CA LYS A 677 -14.70 -41.57 -8.75
C LYS A 677 -15.21 -41.80 -7.31
N GLU A 678 -14.82 -42.93 -6.71
CA GLU A 678 -15.12 -43.27 -5.33
C GLU A 678 -14.39 -42.33 -4.36
N ASP A 679 -13.13 -41.98 -4.63
CA ASP A 679 -12.37 -41.02 -3.83
C ASP A 679 -13.00 -39.62 -3.88
N LEU A 680 -13.44 -39.20 -5.06
CA LEU A 680 -14.12 -37.92 -5.24
C LEU A 680 -15.49 -37.90 -4.54
N ALA A 681 -16.27 -38.97 -4.64
CA ALA A 681 -17.53 -39.10 -3.90
C ALA A 681 -17.28 -39.04 -2.39
N ALA A 682 -16.30 -39.79 -1.88
CA ALA A 682 -15.91 -39.78 -0.48
C ALA A 682 -15.47 -38.38 -0.01
N ALA A 683 -14.79 -37.61 -0.85
CA ALA A 683 -14.41 -36.23 -0.53
C ALA A 683 -15.64 -35.31 -0.34
N PHE A 684 -16.67 -35.44 -1.18
CA PHE A 684 -17.95 -34.75 -0.94
C PHE A 684 -18.60 -35.21 0.35
N THR A 685 -18.60 -36.52 0.64
CA THR A 685 -19.23 -37.07 1.85
C THR A 685 -18.54 -36.64 3.14
N GLN A 686 -17.21 -36.59 3.14
CA GLN A 686 -16.39 -36.32 4.33
C GLN A 686 -16.17 -34.82 4.57
N ASN A 687 -15.90 -34.06 3.50
CA ASN A 687 -15.50 -32.65 3.61
C ASN A 687 -16.60 -31.68 3.17
N GLY A 688 -17.68 -32.17 2.56
CA GLY A 688 -18.78 -31.39 1.97
C GLY A 688 -18.40 -30.47 0.82
N SER A 689 -17.13 -30.47 0.42
CA SER A 689 -16.62 -29.66 -0.68
C SER A 689 -15.40 -30.30 -1.34
N VAL A 690 -15.21 -29.97 -2.61
CA VAL A 690 -14.05 -30.39 -3.42
C VAL A 690 -13.47 -29.19 -4.14
N GLU A 691 -12.16 -29.22 -4.41
CA GLU A 691 -11.47 -28.16 -5.14
C GLU A 691 -11.17 -28.63 -6.57
N TYR A 692 -11.49 -27.80 -7.58
CA TYR A 692 -11.15 -28.04 -8.97
C TYR A 692 -10.46 -26.82 -9.58
N MET A 693 -9.19 -26.97 -9.94
CA MET A 693 -8.41 -25.96 -10.66
C MET A 693 -8.63 -26.09 -12.17
N ILE A 694 -9.11 -25.01 -12.79
CA ILE A 694 -9.23 -24.91 -14.25
C ILE A 694 -7.91 -24.37 -14.83
N ASP A 695 -7.21 -25.20 -15.59
CA ASP A 695 -5.90 -24.86 -16.17
C ASP A 695 -6.04 -23.74 -17.22
N PRO A 696 -5.33 -22.60 -17.07
CA PRO A 696 -5.32 -21.54 -18.07
C PRO A 696 -4.70 -21.94 -19.43
N GLN A 697 -3.98 -23.06 -19.49
CA GLN A 697 -3.39 -23.61 -20.71
C GLN A 697 -4.22 -24.75 -21.33
N ASP A 698 -5.42 -25.04 -20.82
CA ASP A 698 -6.29 -26.06 -21.41
C ASP A 698 -6.54 -25.80 -22.91
N ALA A 699 -6.54 -26.89 -23.69
CA ALA A 699 -6.70 -26.83 -25.14
C ALA A 699 -8.05 -26.22 -25.56
N GLN A 700 -9.08 -26.30 -24.72
CA GLN A 700 -10.40 -25.68 -24.99
C GLN A 700 -10.32 -24.16 -25.13
N TRP A 701 -9.32 -23.50 -24.53
CA TRP A 701 -9.14 -22.05 -24.60
C TRP A 701 -8.53 -21.57 -25.92
N ARG A 702 -7.94 -22.45 -26.74
CA ARG A 702 -7.20 -22.09 -27.96
C ARG A 702 -8.04 -21.19 -28.89
N GLY A 703 -7.40 -20.13 -29.40
CA GLY A 703 -8.03 -19.13 -30.27
C GLY A 703 -8.86 -18.05 -29.55
N PHE A 704 -8.99 -18.13 -28.21
CA PHE A 704 -9.72 -17.14 -27.42
C PHE A 704 -8.82 -16.35 -26.48
N SER A 705 -9.07 -15.04 -26.41
CA SER A 705 -8.50 -14.09 -25.47
C SER A 705 -9.60 -13.36 -24.70
N ARG A 706 -9.26 -12.70 -23.58
CA ARG A 706 -10.19 -11.94 -22.74
C ARG A 706 -11.47 -12.73 -22.45
N ILE A 707 -11.35 -13.73 -21.57
CA ILE A 707 -12.44 -14.63 -21.22
C ILE A 707 -13.17 -14.10 -19.98
N ARG A 708 -14.44 -13.69 -20.12
CA ARG A 708 -15.26 -13.13 -19.02
C ARG A 708 -16.47 -14.02 -18.79
N MET A 709 -16.56 -14.63 -17.63
CA MET A 709 -17.63 -15.54 -17.28
C MET A 709 -18.93 -14.78 -16.99
N SER A 710 -19.99 -15.22 -17.64
CA SER A 710 -21.37 -14.74 -17.46
C SER A 710 -22.15 -15.68 -16.55
N SER A 711 -21.90 -17.00 -16.62
CA SER A 711 -22.46 -17.99 -15.69
C SER A 711 -21.51 -19.17 -15.46
N ALA A 712 -21.63 -19.79 -14.28
CA ALA A 712 -20.98 -21.04 -13.94
C ALA A 712 -22.01 -22.04 -13.43
N ARG A 713 -21.90 -23.28 -13.91
CA ARG A 713 -22.77 -24.39 -13.53
C ARG A 713 -21.90 -25.59 -13.21
N CYS A 714 -22.33 -26.39 -12.26
CA CYS A 714 -21.65 -27.63 -11.89
C CYS A 714 -22.66 -28.75 -11.85
N TYR A 715 -22.45 -29.78 -12.67
CA TYR A 715 -23.26 -30.98 -12.63
C TYR A 715 -22.46 -32.09 -11.94
N LEU A 716 -23.05 -32.72 -10.94
CA LEU A 716 -22.60 -34.01 -10.43
C LEU A 716 -23.22 -35.08 -11.31
N ASP A 717 -22.41 -35.72 -12.14
CA ASP A 717 -22.90 -36.65 -13.16
C ASP A 717 -23.24 -37.99 -12.53
N GLY A 718 -24.48 -38.46 -12.78
CA GLY A 718 -24.95 -39.77 -12.32
C GLY A 718 -25.46 -39.84 -10.88
N VAL A 719 -25.49 -38.72 -10.15
CA VAL A 719 -26.13 -38.69 -8.82
C VAL A 719 -27.66 -38.75 -8.93
N SER A 720 -28.30 -39.33 -7.93
CA SER A 720 -29.77 -39.33 -7.82
C SER A 720 -30.23 -38.72 -6.49
N LEU A 721 -31.46 -38.17 -6.50
CA LEU A 721 -32.10 -37.54 -5.36
C LEU A 721 -33.51 -38.13 -5.15
N PRO A 722 -34.06 -38.05 -3.93
CA PRO A 722 -35.48 -38.30 -3.69
C PRO A 722 -36.37 -37.41 -4.59
N THR A 723 -37.50 -37.97 -5.03
CA THR A 723 -38.42 -37.32 -5.98
C THR A 723 -38.83 -35.92 -5.52
N GLY A 724 -38.68 -34.93 -6.42
CA GLY A 724 -39.07 -33.54 -6.17
C GLY A 724 -38.00 -32.67 -5.49
N GLN A 725 -36.85 -33.22 -5.12
CA GLN A 725 -35.73 -32.44 -4.57
C GLN A 725 -34.81 -31.91 -5.67
N ALA A 726 -34.05 -30.87 -5.32
CA ALA A 726 -33.05 -30.26 -6.18
C ALA A 726 -31.71 -30.18 -5.45
N LEU A 727 -30.63 -30.30 -6.21
CA LEU A 727 -29.28 -30.19 -5.68
C LEU A 727 -28.86 -28.73 -5.68
N LYS A 728 -28.52 -28.22 -4.50
CA LYS A 728 -27.96 -26.87 -4.32
C LYS A 728 -26.46 -26.96 -4.21
N ILE A 729 -25.77 -26.40 -5.20
CA ILE A 729 -24.32 -26.37 -5.26
C ILE A 729 -23.84 -24.93 -5.12
N GLN A 730 -22.97 -24.71 -4.15
CA GLN A 730 -22.24 -23.46 -4.01
C GLN A 730 -20.90 -23.58 -4.74
N LEU A 731 -20.63 -22.60 -5.61
CA LEU A 731 -19.39 -22.49 -6.37
C LEU A 731 -18.64 -21.26 -5.89
N LYS A 732 -17.44 -21.45 -5.34
CA LYS A 732 -16.63 -20.37 -4.77
C LYS A 732 -15.26 -20.29 -5.45
N THR A 733 -14.85 -19.11 -5.89
CA THR A 733 -13.52 -18.89 -6.50
C THR A 733 -12.47 -18.49 -5.46
N SER A 734 -11.20 -18.71 -5.74
CA SER A 734 -10.08 -18.42 -4.82
C SER A 734 -9.61 -16.96 -4.80
N GLY A 735 -10.21 -16.07 -5.60
CA GLY A 735 -9.80 -14.66 -5.73
C GLY A 735 -8.58 -14.43 -6.64
N ARG A 736 -7.80 -15.47 -6.97
CA ARG A 736 -6.82 -15.42 -8.07
C ARG A 736 -7.42 -16.03 -9.33
N PHE A 737 -7.20 -15.37 -10.46
CA PHE A 737 -7.69 -15.86 -11.74
C PHE A 737 -6.72 -15.49 -12.86
N PHE A 738 -6.81 -16.19 -13.98
CA PHE A 738 -5.87 -16.08 -15.08
C PHE A 738 -6.58 -15.71 -16.37
N ASP A 739 -6.00 -14.82 -17.16
CA ASP A 739 -6.56 -14.47 -18.46
C ASP A 739 -5.52 -14.53 -19.57
N ARG A 740 -5.99 -14.69 -20.79
CA ARG A 740 -5.14 -14.89 -21.97
C ARG A 740 -5.11 -13.62 -22.79
N ASP A 741 -3.90 -13.09 -22.98
CA ASP A 741 -3.64 -11.95 -23.84
C ASP A 741 -3.03 -12.43 -25.16
N CYS A 742 -3.89 -12.89 -26.05
CA CYS A 742 -3.50 -13.25 -27.42
C CYS A 742 -3.46 -12.03 -28.35
N LEU A 743 -3.74 -10.82 -27.85
CA LEU A 743 -3.86 -9.60 -28.66
C LEU A 743 -2.53 -8.86 -28.79
N GLN A 744 -1.62 -8.99 -27.81
CA GLN A 744 -0.35 -8.26 -27.80
C GLN A 744 0.88 -9.03 -28.33
N GLU A 745 0.85 -10.37 -28.42
CA GLU A 745 2.00 -11.15 -28.91
C GLU A 745 1.65 -12.06 -30.08
N LYS A 746 2.14 -11.72 -31.28
CA LYS A 746 2.21 -12.62 -32.44
C LYS A 746 3.38 -13.62 -32.30
N SER A 747 3.53 -14.28 -31.15
CA SER A 747 4.65 -15.22 -30.98
C SER A 747 4.28 -16.60 -31.53
N SER A 748 5.20 -17.20 -32.28
CA SER A 748 5.09 -18.50 -32.93
C SER A 748 5.26 -19.69 -31.98
N ASN A 749 5.22 -19.47 -30.66
CA ASN A 749 5.45 -20.51 -29.66
C ASN A 749 4.13 -21.08 -29.13
N LEU A 750 4.12 -22.40 -28.90
CA LEU A 750 2.98 -23.23 -28.48
C LEU A 750 2.29 -22.84 -27.15
N LEU A 751 2.78 -21.82 -26.42
CA LEU A 751 2.25 -21.35 -25.15
C LEU A 751 1.86 -19.87 -25.25
N VAL A 752 0.56 -19.60 -25.19
CA VAL A 752 0.00 -18.24 -25.17
C VAL A 752 0.35 -17.57 -23.83
N PRO A 753 0.68 -16.26 -23.81
CA PRO A 753 0.90 -15.51 -22.57
C PRO A 753 -0.35 -15.52 -21.70
N VAL A 754 -0.22 -16.07 -20.49
CA VAL A 754 -1.25 -16.05 -19.46
C VAL A 754 -0.88 -14.98 -18.44
N ARG A 755 -1.79 -14.03 -18.20
CA ARG A 755 -1.64 -13.00 -17.18
C ARG A 755 -2.42 -13.40 -15.94
N ALA A 756 -1.75 -13.43 -14.80
CA ALA A 756 -2.36 -13.70 -13.52
C ALA A 756 -2.90 -12.42 -12.91
N PHE A 757 -4.12 -12.51 -12.39
CA PHE A 757 -4.80 -11.43 -11.71
C PHE A 757 -5.25 -11.84 -10.30
N VAL A 758 -5.40 -10.84 -9.44
CA VAL A 758 -5.99 -10.98 -8.10
C VAL A 758 -7.15 -10.01 -7.96
N GLY A 759 -8.23 -10.48 -7.36
CA GLY A 759 -9.41 -9.71 -7.03
C GLY A 759 -10.27 -10.46 -6.04
N ASP A 760 -11.53 -10.10 -6.01
CA ASP A 760 -12.49 -10.64 -5.06
C ASP A 760 -12.84 -12.11 -5.35
N ALA A 761 -12.77 -12.97 -4.33
CA ALA A 761 -13.41 -14.29 -4.38
C ALA A 761 -14.93 -14.14 -4.62
N ARG A 762 -15.51 -14.92 -5.53
CA ARG A 762 -16.95 -14.87 -5.81
C ARG A 762 -17.61 -16.18 -5.44
N THR A 763 -18.81 -16.08 -4.89
CA THR A 763 -19.66 -17.21 -4.55
C THR A 763 -20.90 -17.16 -5.42
N LEU A 764 -21.20 -18.26 -6.11
CA LEU A 764 -22.39 -18.45 -6.91
C LEU A 764 -23.21 -19.61 -6.35
N LEU A 765 -24.52 -19.52 -6.52
CA LEU A 765 -25.43 -20.62 -6.26
C LEU A 765 -25.90 -21.20 -7.60
N PHE A 766 -25.75 -22.49 -7.77
CA PHE A 766 -26.34 -23.25 -8.86
C PHE A 766 -27.28 -24.30 -8.29
N GLU A 767 -28.53 -24.31 -8.74
CA GLU A 767 -29.53 -25.28 -8.30
C GLU A 767 -30.16 -25.97 -9.50
N TYR A 768 -30.12 -27.29 -9.51
CA TYR A 768 -30.71 -28.10 -10.58
C TYR A 768 -31.27 -29.42 -10.05
N ASN A 769 -32.19 -30.01 -10.81
CA ASN A 769 -32.68 -31.36 -10.55
C ASN A 769 -31.82 -32.39 -11.34
N PRO A 770 -31.12 -33.33 -10.68
CA PRO A 770 -30.25 -34.29 -11.38
C PRO A 770 -30.98 -35.25 -12.32
N THR A 771 -32.25 -35.57 -12.04
CA THR A 771 -33.06 -36.50 -12.84
C THR A 771 -33.64 -35.84 -14.09
N SER A 772 -34.24 -34.66 -13.96
CA SER A 772 -34.84 -33.93 -15.08
C SER A 772 -33.87 -32.98 -15.78
N LYS A 773 -32.70 -32.72 -15.19
CA LYS A 773 -31.71 -31.71 -15.60
C LYS A 773 -32.27 -30.29 -15.67
N ASN A 774 -33.43 -30.04 -15.06
CA ASN A 774 -34.02 -28.71 -15.00
C ASN A 774 -33.21 -27.81 -14.09
N ILE A 775 -32.88 -26.60 -14.55
CA ILE A 775 -32.18 -25.58 -13.79
C ILE A 775 -33.22 -24.75 -13.04
N ILE A 776 -33.09 -24.67 -11.72
CA ILE A 776 -33.97 -23.89 -10.84
C ILE A 776 -33.33 -22.53 -10.55
N THR A 777 -32.05 -22.53 -10.20
CA THR A 777 -31.23 -21.33 -10.03
C THR A 777 -30.03 -21.44 -10.94
N ASP A 778 -30.03 -20.68 -12.04
CA ASP A 778 -28.92 -20.63 -12.98
C ASP A 778 -27.80 -19.80 -12.36
N GLY A 779 -26.58 -20.34 -12.25
CA GLY A 779 -25.44 -19.76 -11.55
C GLY A 779 -24.86 -18.52 -12.25
N LEU A 780 -25.72 -17.54 -12.48
CA LEU A 780 -25.45 -16.27 -13.10
C LEU A 780 -24.56 -15.44 -12.19
N TRP A 781 -23.58 -14.77 -12.79
CA TRP A 781 -22.69 -13.88 -12.07
C TRP A 781 -23.40 -12.60 -11.58
N GLY A 782 -24.55 -12.25 -12.20
CA GLY A 782 -25.43 -11.12 -11.86
C GLY A 782 -25.90 -10.28 -13.08
N GLN A 783 -26.28 -9.01 -12.86
CA GLN A 783 -26.51 -8.01 -13.93
C GLN A 783 -25.21 -7.43 -14.51
N GLU A 784 -25.08 -7.41 -15.84
CA GLU A 784 -23.82 -7.12 -16.55
C GLU A 784 -23.09 -5.83 -16.17
N ARG A 785 -23.80 -4.82 -15.67
CA ARG A 785 -23.25 -3.48 -15.42
C ARG A 785 -22.75 -3.25 -14.00
N ASP A 786 -23.01 -4.15 -13.06
CA ASP A 786 -22.84 -3.84 -11.63
C ASP A 786 -21.53 -4.37 -11.02
N TYR A 787 -20.88 -5.33 -11.67
CA TYR A 787 -19.69 -6.00 -11.13
C TYR A 787 -18.69 -6.39 -12.23
N THR A 788 -17.49 -6.74 -11.79
CA THR A 788 -16.46 -7.31 -12.66
C THR A 788 -16.68 -8.81 -12.89
N LYS A 789 -16.98 -9.21 -14.14
CA LYS A 789 -16.99 -10.61 -14.58
C LYS A 789 -15.57 -11.16 -14.53
N HIS A 790 -15.32 -12.20 -13.74
CA HIS A 790 -14.01 -12.86 -13.71
C HIS A 790 -13.90 -13.93 -14.80
N THR A 791 -12.69 -14.42 -15.03
CA THR A 791 -12.41 -15.57 -15.89
C THR A 791 -12.64 -16.89 -15.14
N PRO A 792 -13.10 -17.96 -15.79
CA PRO A 792 -13.27 -19.27 -15.16
C PRO A 792 -11.94 -19.98 -14.84
N MET A 793 -10.81 -19.47 -15.37
CA MET A 793 -9.46 -20.00 -15.12
C MET A 793 -9.01 -19.62 -13.70
N THR A 794 -9.49 -20.37 -12.71
CA THR A 794 -9.25 -20.18 -11.28
C THR A 794 -9.42 -21.52 -10.55
N SER A 795 -9.14 -21.52 -9.26
CA SER A 795 -9.51 -22.64 -8.39
C SER A 795 -10.95 -22.45 -7.91
N TRP A 796 -11.76 -23.49 -8.09
CA TRP A 796 -13.15 -23.54 -7.68
C TRP A 796 -13.33 -24.49 -6.50
N ASN A 797 -13.86 -23.99 -5.40
CA ASN A 797 -14.40 -24.81 -4.34
C ASN A 797 -15.89 -25.06 -4.64
N ILE A 798 -16.25 -26.33 -4.73
CA ILE A 798 -17.58 -26.82 -5.09
C ILE A 798 -18.13 -27.52 -3.86
N SER A 799 -19.21 -26.99 -3.28
CA SER A 799 -19.80 -27.53 -2.07
C SER A 799 -21.30 -27.82 -2.24
N ILE A 800 -21.74 -28.91 -1.62
CA ILE A 800 -23.17 -29.28 -1.60
C ILE A 800 -23.78 -28.62 -0.36
N ILE A 801 -24.72 -27.71 -0.56
CA ILE A 801 -25.41 -27.04 0.54
C ILE A 801 -26.35 -28.04 1.22
N ASN A 802 -26.36 -28.04 2.56
CA ASN A 802 -27.18 -28.92 3.40
C ASN A 802 -26.86 -30.42 3.20
N TYR A 803 -25.58 -30.77 3.03
CA TYR A 803 -25.17 -32.18 3.08
C TYR A 803 -25.08 -32.68 4.54
N PRO A 804 -25.49 -33.94 4.86
CA PRO A 804 -25.41 -34.47 6.22
C PRO A 804 -23.98 -34.42 6.78
N GLY A 805 -23.79 -33.89 8.00
CA GLY A 805 -22.51 -33.93 8.73
C GLY A 805 -21.76 -32.60 8.87
N ILE A 806 -22.20 -31.53 8.20
CA ILE A 806 -21.61 -30.18 8.36
C ILE A 806 -22.49 -29.24 9.17
N ASN A 807 -23.81 -29.45 9.13
CA ASN A 807 -24.79 -28.87 10.05
C ASN A 807 -25.80 -29.97 10.40
N ASN A 808 -26.15 -30.14 11.68
CA ASN A 808 -27.22 -31.05 12.13
C ASN A 808 -28.61 -30.47 11.76
N ASP A 809 -28.81 -30.19 10.47
CA ASP A 809 -30.03 -29.60 9.94
C ASP A 809 -30.98 -30.72 9.46
N ALA A 810 -32.21 -30.72 9.95
CA ALA A 810 -33.25 -31.68 9.56
C ALA A 810 -33.66 -31.56 8.08
N SER A 811 -33.17 -30.54 7.38
CA SER A 811 -33.36 -30.31 5.93
C SER A 811 -32.23 -30.86 5.04
N ALA A 812 -31.36 -31.73 5.58
CA ALA A 812 -30.22 -32.26 4.83
C ALA A 812 -30.65 -33.11 3.62
N VAL A 813 -30.06 -32.81 2.46
CA VAL A 813 -30.34 -33.51 1.19
C VAL A 813 -29.53 -34.81 1.16
N GLN A 814 -30.23 -35.96 1.11
CA GLN A 814 -29.59 -37.25 0.88
C GLN A 814 -29.26 -37.40 -0.61
N VAL A 815 -27.98 -37.25 -0.94
CA VAL A 815 -27.47 -37.48 -2.31
C VAL A 815 -27.00 -38.92 -2.42
N ASP A 816 -27.57 -39.66 -3.37
CA ASP A 816 -27.08 -41.00 -3.71
C ASP A 816 -25.98 -40.91 -4.78
N PHE A 817 -24.77 -41.30 -4.37
CA PHE A 817 -23.57 -41.35 -5.22
C PHE A 817 -23.36 -42.71 -5.90
N SER A 818 -24.28 -43.68 -5.78
CA SER A 818 -24.14 -45.02 -6.37
C SER A 818 -23.90 -45.00 -7.89
N GLY A 819 -24.54 -44.06 -8.60
CA GLY A 819 -24.37 -43.83 -10.04
C GLY A 819 -23.34 -42.78 -10.41
N PHE A 820 -22.64 -42.17 -9.43
CA PHE A 820 -21.75 -41.04 -9.65
C PHE A 820 -20.58 -41.40 -10.58
N SER A 821 -20.34 -40.57 -11.60
CA SER A 821 -19.27 -40.77 -12.57
C SER A 821 -18.21 -39.67 -12.56
N GLY A 822 -18.47 -38.55 -11.89
CA GLY A 822 -17.58 -37.39 -11.85
C GLY A 822 -18.36 -36.08 -11.87
N ILE A 823 -17.66 -34.98 -12.16
CA ILE A 823 -18.30 -33.67 -12.27
C ILE A 823 -18.07 -33.05 -13.64
N THR A 824 -19.03 -32.22 -14.06
CA THR A 824 -18.94 -31.36 -15.23
C THR A 824 -19.15 -29.91 -14.83
N LEU A 825 -18.11 -29.08 -14.98
CA LEU A 825 -18.21 -27.64 -14.89
C LEU A 825 -18.53 -27.06 -16.27
N GLU A 826 -19.59 -26.26 -16.34
CA GLU A 826 -20.00 -25.55 -17.54
C GLU A 826 -19.92 -24.04 -17.31
N PHE A 827 -19.20 -23.34 -18.18
CA PHE A 827 -19.01 -21.90 -18.10
C PHE A 827 -19.52 -21.25 -19.37
N THR A 828 -20.46 -20.31 -19.25
CA THR A 828 -20.81 -19.43 -20.37
C THR A 828 -20.00 -18.16 -20.24
N CYS A 829 -19.23 -17.83 -21.27
CA CYS A 829 -18.26 -16.75 -21.25
C CYS A 829 -18.41 -15.82 -22.45
N ASP A 830 -18.19 -14.53 -22.20
CA ASP A 830 -17.89 -13.54 -23.23
C ASP A 830 -16.40 -13.65 -23.58
N VAL A 831 -16.09 -13.84 -24.85
CA VAL A 831 -14.73 -14.09 -25.34
C VAL A 831 -14.41 -13.23 -26.56
N VAL A 832 -13.11 -13.01 -26.79
CA VAL A 832 -12.60 -12.40 -28.02
C VAL A 832 -11.91 -13.48 -28.82
N TRP A 833 -12.33 -13.68 -30.07
CA TRP A 833 -11.68 -14.63 -30.97
C TRP A 833 -10.50 -13.98 -31.69
N THR A 834 -9.35 -14.63 -31.70
CA THR A 834 -8.10 -14.08 -32.26
C THR A 834 -7.71 -14.66 -33.62
N GLY A 835 -8.58 -15.45 -34.26
CA GLY A 835 -8.43 -15.80 -35.68
C GLY A 835 -7.34 -16.83 -36.02
N TYR A 836 -6.83 -17.57 -35.04
CA TYR A 836 -5.91 -18.70 -35.27
C TYR A 836 -6.65 -20.02 -35.51
#